data_AF-A0A0P1AIR8-F1
#
_entry.id   AF-A0A0P1AIR8-F1
#
_cell.length_a   1.000
_cell.length_b   1.000
_cell.length_c   1.000
_cell.angle_alpha   90.00
_cell.angle_beta   90.00
_cell.angle_gamma   90.00
#
_symmetry.space_group_name_H-M   'P 1'
#
loop_
_entity.id
_entity.type
_entity.pdbx_description
1 polymer ?
#
loop_
_entity_poly.entity_id
_entity_poly.type
_entity_poly.pdbx_seq_one_letter_code
_entity_poly.pdbx_strand_id
1 'polypeptide(L)'
;MSRTAPSRAHDPVYDPVYTVSTSGGSFRKGVYRATSNLPSTSSISNNQNATEGSQLVSGTQRVKFYRCPVLPHLQAEPPEVLLAPVYSVPIPPLKARDAQFTGEVVEESTRSVGIQTLFRDSEAQTDPYTPELIPKIDTSLTPEIATLAGLNYAHGQLPIGQKELNLIERNRKKRAFESSLPPMTDEANFLLRKTMLEARENREWAYREAEIDAIQAQRVALLEQALQEREKENAFLSEQRLEALRQRLLHENENALESMQQKRVTALRKLTKKRVQRQHDRGFGASKPEPGRDIITEYANFGSQVYAPVLRDGKVGRIDVNEHGLEKTYCLDIQAVLDLEHALPKRMLVPALSKFKLREKTGRTAKDRKQAAIETHLVRMETLINKSKEVVSNANSGQSRPKFVSSRSRQKQQPVVRPSTPEYAIVRAHDTEECDLEDAVRLLQKLLRGRAVQNMMFEGKERRAELIAELRAADEHLAQQSREAIVLEQNRGPDVMNRVAIAAKNCLEGEVVSETLDFLAKELARSREVAKLRGFVSKASEERRVREVEEGGRRQAEEMMREREDEVFRRVMQVHVETSRDFIDDVLEEVAIEQSHSQALQDLHTRSAGVDRLVQQVENEMDNDENIVRELVANFLLPHVQRQHERCKEAKNEKKYMKAAQELLNEMAVRMNQLRHQAK
;
A
#
# COMPACT_ATOMS: atom_id res chain seq x y z
N MET A 1 -16.46 21.77 44.45
CA MET A 1 -15.32 21.47 45.34
C MET A 1 -14.61 20.26 44.73
N SER A 2 -13.33 20.21 44.41
CA SER A 2 -12.17 21.11 44.50
C SER A 2 -11.12 20.52 43.55
N ARG A 3 -10.65 21.30 42.55
CA ARG A 3 -9.29 21.87 42.43
C ARG A 3 -8.25 20.90 41.81
N THR A 4 -7.86 21.05 40.54
CA THR A 4 -6.87 21.98 39.90
C THR A 4 -5.55 21.28 39.60
N ALA A 5 -5.11 21.38 38.34
CA ALA A 5 -3.82 20.98 37.77
C ALA A 5 -2.61 21.73 38.42
N PRO A 6 -1.31 21.44 38.12
CA PRO A 6 -0.70 21.77 36.81
C PRO A 6 0.52 20.90 36.35
N SER A 7 1.09 21.36 35.24
CA SER A 7 2.06 20.88 34.25
C SER A 7 3.57 20.80 34.59
N ARG A 8 4.28 19.98 33.76
CA ARG A 8 5.67 20.12 33.18
C ARG A 8 6.89 19.87 34.12
N ALA A 9 8.10 19.48 33.67
CA ALA A 9 8.76 19.47 32.35
C ALA A 9 9.99 18.51 32.29
N HIS A 10 10.42 18.15 31.06
CA HIS A 10 11.76 17.74 30.55
C HIS A 10 12.73 16.91 31.42
N ASP A 11 13.30 15.82 30.88
CA ASP A 11 14.59 15.79 30.12
C ASP A 11 14.91 14.31 29.72
N PRO A 12 16.07 13.92 29.15
CA PRO A 12 16.18 13.53 27.73
C PRO A 12 16.80 12.11 27.52
N VAL A 13 16.95 11.71 26.24
CA VAL A 13 17.87 10.67 25.72
C VAL A 13 17.60 9.21 26.14
N TYR A 14 17.16 8.37 25.19
CA TYR A 14 17.92 7.22 24.67
C TYR A 14 17.06 6.47 23.63
N ASP A 15 17.39 6.67 22.37
CA ASP A 15 17.10 5.72 21.29
C ASP A 15 18.40 4.93 21.05
N PRO A 16 18.34 3.59 20.95
CA PRO A 16 19.32 2.87 20.15
C PRO A 16 18.61 2.09 19.05
N VAL A 17 18.29 2.79 17.95
CA VAL A 17 18.10 2.13 16.65
C VAL A 17 19.48 1.86 16.06
N TYR A 18 19.89 0.60 16.04
CA TYR A 18 21.00 0.13 15.22
C TYR A 18 20.57 0.13 13.74
N THR A 19 20.92 1.17 13.00
CA THR A 19 20.96 1.13 11.53
C THR A 19 22.41 1.14 11.06
N VAL A 20 22.84 0.06 10.42
CA VAL A 20 24.14 -0.03 9.77
C VAL A 20 24.09 0.79 8.48
N SER A 21 24.95 1.80 8.42
CA SER A 21 25.21 2.65 7.27
C SER A 21 26.03 1.89 6.21
N THR A 22 25.53 1.83 4.98
CA THR A 22 26.39 1.72 3.79
C THR A 22 26.24 2.97 2.95
N SER A 23 27.33 3.72 2.94
CA SER A 23 27.69 4.90 2.16
C SER A 23 27.33 4.85 0.68
N GLY A 24 26.91 5.99 0.13
CA GLY A 24 26.98 6.24 -1.31
C GLY A 24 26.24 7.46 -1.84
N GLY A 25 26.86 8.65 -1.73
CA GLY A 25 26.85 9.65 -2.82
C GLY A 25 25.61 10.53 -3.03
N SER A 26 25.75 11.80 -2.64
CA SER A 26 24.91 12.93 -3.03
C SER A 26 24.94 13.20 -4.54
N PHE A 27 23.78 13.42 -5.18
CA PHE A 27 23.65 14.41 -6.27
C PHE A 27 22.24 15.02 -6.31
N ARG A 28 22.17 16.36 -6.21
CA ARG A 28 20.98 17.14 -6.55
C ARG A 28 20.95 17.47 -8.04
N LYS A 29 19.78 17.35 -8.66
CA LYS A 29 19.20 18.14 -9.78
C LYS A 29 17.92 17.40 -10.17
N GLY A 30 16.77 17.99 -10.43
CA GLY A 30 16.51 19.25 -11.11
C GLY A 30 15.37 18.94 -12.08
N VAL A 31 14.25 19.64 -11.92
CA VAL A 31 13.04 19.54 -12.73
C VAL A 31 13.35 19.85 -14.19
N TYR A 32 13.01 18.96 -15.14
CA TYR A 32 12.69 19.32 -16.52
C TYR A 32 11.66 18.37 -17.15
N ARG A 33 10.63 18.97 -17.76
CA ARG A 33 9.75 18.37 -18.78
C ARG A 33 10.38 18.56 -20.17
N ALA A 34 10.20 17.59 -21.07
CA ALA A 34 10.05 17.71 -22.54
C ALA A 34 9.66 16.31 -23.06
N THR A 35 8.57 16.02 -23.79
CA THR A 35 8.05 16.41 -25.11
C THR A 35 8.93 16.06 -26.33
N SER A 36 8.39 15.12 -27.12
CA SER A 36 8.38 14.98 -28.58
C SER A 36 9.66 14.67 -29.40
N ASN A 37 9.49 13.61 -30.21
CA ASN A 37 9.96 13.36 -31.58
C ASN A 37 11.30 12.64 -31.84
N LEU A 38 11.16 11.58 -32.65
CA LEU A 38 12.16 10.80 -33.39
C LEU A 38 12.87 11.65 -34.48
N PRO A 39 14.08 11.26 -34.95
CA PRO A 39 14.18 10.36 -36.12
C PRO A 39 15.35 9.34 -36.12
N SER A 40 15.24 8.44 -37.10
CA SER A 40 16.05 7.30 -37.55
C SER A 40 17.51 7.56 -37.98
N THR A 41 18.40 6.56 -37.86
CA THR A 41 19.12 5.89 -38.99
C THR A 41 19.94 4.65 -38.56
N SER A 42 19.93 3.64 -39.44
CA SER A 42 20.87 2.54 -39.77
C SER A 42 22.36 2.73 -39.38
N SER A 43 23.25 1.74 -39.20
CA SER A 43 23.34 0.30 -39.47
C SER A 43 24.75 -0.20 -39.05
N ILE A 44 24.93 -1.52 -38.98
CA ILE A 44 26.17 -2.33 -39.15
C ILE A 44 26.68 -3.07 -37.89
N SER A 45 26.69 -4.37 -38.11
CA SER A 45 27.16 -5.56 -37.40
C SER A 45 28.64 -5.60 -37.00
N ASN A 46 28.94 -6.18 -35.84
CA ASN A 46 29.70 -7.45 -35.79
C ASN A 46 29.68 -8.12 -34.40
N ASN A 47 29.59 -9.45 -34.46
CA ASN A 47 29.48 -10.43 -33.37
C ASN A 47 30.75 -10.51 -32.48
N GLN A 48 30.59 -10.77 -31.18
CA GLN A 48 30.99 -12.02 -30.49
C GLN A 48 30.28 -12.11 -29.12
N ASN A 49 29.83 -13.33 -28.78
CA ASN A 49 28.91 -13.65 -27.69
C ASN A 49 29.59 -13.75 -26.31
N ALA A 50 28.94 -13.22 -25.25
CA ALA A 50 28.42 -14.00 -24.10
C ALA A 50 27.93 -13.10 -22.94
N THR A 51 26.63 -13.22 -22.63
CA THR A 51 25.99 -13.11 -21.29
C THR A 51 25.71 -11.75 -20.65
N GLU A 52 24.86 -10.92 -21.26
CA GLU A 52 24.01 -9.97 -20.52
C GLU A 52 22.66 -9.83 -21.24
N GLY A 53 21.53 -10.01 -20.55
CA GLY A 53 20.24 -10.11 -21.24
C GLY A 53 18.99 -9.98 -20.39
N SER A 54 18.85 -8.92 -19.58
CA SER A 54 17.51 -8.40 -19.23
C SER A 54 17.18 -7.23 -20.14
N GLN A 55 16.87 -7.51 -21.41
CA GLN A 55 16.21 -6.52 -22.26
C GLN A 55 14.76 -6.37 -21.80
N LEU A 56 14.42 -5.15 -21.39
CA LEU A 56 13.07 -4.76 -20.99
C LEU A 56 12.09 -5.00 -22.15
N VAL A 57 11.34 -6.10 -22.09
CA VAL A 57 10.23 -6.38 -23.00
C VAL A 57 9.08 -5.42 -22.67
N SER A 58 9.01 -4.30 -23.38
CA SER A 58 7.92 -3.33 -23.30
C SER A 58 6.96 -3.49 -24.48
N GLY A 59 5.65 -3.54 -24.21
CA GLY A 59 4.60 -3.60 -25.24
C GLY A 59 3.41 -4.48 -24.84
N THR A 60 2.39 -4.53 -25.70
CA THR A 60 1.14 -5.29 -25.51
C THR A 60 1.34 -6.80 -25.45
N GLN A 61 2.49 -7.31 -25.87
CA GLN A 61 2.82 -8.75 -25.86
C GLN A 61 3.54 -9.21 -24.57
N ARG A 62 3.75 -8.32 -23.58
CA ARG A 62 4.43 -8.62 -22.30
C ARG A 62 3.81 -9.79 -21.53
N VAL A 63 2.49 -9.98 -21.63
CA VAL A 63 1.75 -11.02 -20.89
C VAL A 63 2.20 -12.44 -21.28
N LYS A 64 2.73 -12.63 -22.50
CA LYS A 64 3.17 -13.94 -23.01
C LYS A 64 4.53 -14.40 -22.46
N PHE A 65 5.30 -13.52 -21.84
CA PHE A 65 6.68 -13.79 -21.40
C PHE A 65 6.85 -13.83 -19.87
N TYR A 66 5.75 -13.76 -19.10
CA TYR A 66 5.79 -14.07 -17.69
C TYR A 66 5.93 -15.59 -17.51
N ARG A 67 7.15 -16.07 -17.27
CA ARG A 67 7.31 -17.29 -16.49
C ARG A 67 6.98 -16.95 -15.04
N CYS A 68 6.13 -17.75 -14.42
CA CYS A 68 5.87 -17.68 -12.98
C CYS A 68 7.22 -17.66 -12.25
N PRO A 69 7.45 -16.75 -11.28
CA PRO A 69 8.61 -16.88 -10.42
C PRO A 69 8.49 -18.22 -9.69
N VAL A 70 9.50 -19.08 -9.84
CA VAL A 70 9.71 -20.20 -8.93
C VAL A 70 9.98 -19.56 -7.57
N LEU A 71 9.04 -19.69 -6.64
CA LEU A 71 9.20 -19.26 -5.25
C LEU A 71 10.32 -20.10 -4.61
N PRO A 72 11.49 -19.53 -4.26
CA PRO A 72 12.47 -20.25 -3.48
C PRO A 72 12.11 -20.09 -2.00
N HIS A 73 11.76 -21.20 -1.36
CA HIS A 73 11.58 -21.38 0.09
C HIS A 73 10.36 -20.71 0.72
N LEU A 74 9.18 -21.32 0.50
CA LEU A 74 8.27 -21.52 1.63
C LEU A 74 8.78 -22.75 2.37
N GLN A 75 9.19 -22.59 3.63
CA GLN A 75 9.15 -23.70 4.57
C GLN A 75 7.70 -24.17 4.60
N ALA A 76 7.41 -25.28 3.92
CA ALA A 76 6.21 -26.02 4.17
C ALA A 76 6.38 -26.61 5.58
N GLU A 77 5.68 -26.06 6.57
CA GLU A 77 5.31 -26.89 7.71
C GLU A 77 4.54 -28.09 7.12
N PRO A 78 4.98 -29.32 7.41
CA PRO A 78 4.32 -30.50 6.85
C PRO A 78 2.89 -30.56 7.40
N PRO A 79 1.88 -30.90 6.58
CA PRO A 79 0.56 -31.20 7.10
C PRO A 79 0.64 -32.49 7.92
N GLU A 80 0.69 -32.37 9.25
CA GLU A 80 0.28 -33.45 10.15
C GLU A 80 -1.23 -33.63 10.09
N VAL A 81 -1.74 -34.12 8.96
CA VAL A 81 -3.03 -34.82 8.89
C VAL A 81 -2.91 -35.89 7.82
N LEU A 82 -2.37 -37.04 8.21
CA LEU A 82 -2.79 -38.29 7.59
C LEU A 82 -4.24 -38.54 8.04
N LEU A 83 -5.10 -38.90 7.08
CA LEU A 83 -6.09 -39.99 7.14
C LEU A 83 -7.34 -39.67 6.29
N ALA A 84 -7.35 -40.19 5.07
CA ALA A 84 -8.57 -40.70 4.45
C ALA A 84 -8.34 -42.19 4.15
N PRO A 85 -9.20 -43.13 4.62
CA PRO A 85 -9.13 -44.50 4.18
C PRO A 85 -9.74 -44.61 2.78
N VAL A 86 -8.93 -45.07 1.83
CA VAL A 86 -9.37 -45.52 0.51
C VAL A 86 -10.12 -46.84 0.69
N TYR A 87 -11.30 -46.95 0.09
CA TYR A 87 -12.07 -48.18 0.00
C TYR A 87 -11.25 -49.29 -0.67
N SER A 88 -10.88 -50.32 0.08
CA SER A 88 -10.34 -51.57 -0.47
C SER A 88 -11.47 -52.56 -0.75
N VAL A 89 -11.58 -52.98 -2.01
CA VAL A 89 -12.42 -54.10 -2.47
C VAL A 89 -11.86 -55.43 -1.92
N PRO A 90 -12.68 -56.40 -1.47
CA PRO A 90 -12.18 -57.67 -0.96
C PRO A 90 -11.77 -58.64 -2.09
N ILE A 91 -10.53 -59.09 -2.08
CA ILE A 91 -10.01 -60.25 -2.84
C ILE A 91 -9.71 -61.37 -1.80
N PRO A 92 -10.02 -62.64 -2.07
CA PRO A 92 -9.99 -63.72 -1.07
C PRO A 92 -8.57 -64.16 -0.71
N PRO A 93 -8.32 -64.65 0.51
CA PRO A 93 -6.99 -65.10 0.91
C PRO A 93 -6.64 -66.46 0.29
N LEU A 94 -5.52 -66.45 -0.45
CA LEU A 94 -4.74 -67.63 -0.80
C LEU A 94 -4.09 -68.22 0.46
N LYS A 95 -4.13 -69.55 0.52
CA LYS A 95 -3.65 -70.41 1.60
C LYS A 95 -2.13 -70.25 1.81
N ALA A 96 -1.72 -69.81 2.99
CA ALA A 96 -0.42 -70.16 3.56
C ALA A 96 -0.55 -71.51 4.27
N ARG A 97 0.23 -72.49 3.83
CA ARG A 97 0.38 -73.79 4.47
C ARG A 97 1.40 -73.64 5.60
N ASP A 98 0.93 -73.70 6.85
CA ASP A 98 1.81 -73.99 7.98
C ASP A 98 1.53 -75.39 8.49
N ALA A 99 2.58 -76.21 8.44
CA ALA A 99 2.61 -77.58 8.88
C ALA A 99 2.52 -77.63 10.42
N GLN A 100 1.80 -78.64 10.89
CA GLN A 100 1.65 -79.01 12.28
C GLN A 100 3.02 -79.32 12.90
N PHE A 101 3.46 -78.51 13.86
CA PHE A 101 4.44 -78.93 14.88
C PHE A 101 3.68 -79.15 16.19
N THR A 102 3.37 -80.41 16.46
CA THR A 102 2.97 -80.90 17.79
C THR A 102 4.23 -81.05 18.64
N GLY A 103 4.53 -80.06 19.47
CA GLY A 103 5.48 -80.19 20.58
C GLY A 103 4.73 -80.02 21.89
N GLU A 104 4.66 -81.09 22.69
CA GLU A 104 4.31 -81.04 24.10
C GLU A 104 5.22 -80.02 24.81
N VAL A 105 4.65 -78.90 25.26
CA VAL A 105 5.33 -77.99 26.18
C VAL A 105 5.06 -78.50 27.58
N VAL A 106 6.08 -79.10 28.18
CA VAL A 106 6.15 -79.41 29.60
C VAL A 106 6.22 -78.09 30.36
N GLU A 107 5.26 -77.82 31.25
CA GLU A 107 5.30 -76.65 32.11
C GLU A 107 6.48 -76.72 33.09
N GLU A 108 7.46 -75.84 32.92
CA GLU A 108 8.52 -75.62 33.91
C GLU A 108 8.01 -74.73 35.04
N SER A 109 8.28 -75.12 36.29
CA SER A 109 7.93 -74.36 37.48
C SER A 109 8.68 -73.02 37.52
N THR A 110 7.98 -71.90 37.34
CA THR A 110 8.54 -70.56 37.44
C THR A 110 8.59 -70.08 38.90
N ARG A 111 9.75 -69.62 39.34
CA ARG A 111 9.96 -68.98 40.65
C ARG A 111 9.81 -67.46 40.51
N SER A 112 8.81 -66.88 41.16
CA SER A 112 8.61 -65.43 41.18
C SER A 112 9.63 -64.74 42.10
N VAL A 113 10.29 -63.70 41.59
CA VAL A 113 11.16 -62.79 42.36
C VAL A 113 10.52 -61.42 42.32
N GLY A 114 10.15 -60.89 43.49
CA GLY A 114 9.57 -59.54 43.60
C GLY A 114 10.67 -58.48 43.48
N ILE A 115 10.59 -57.63 42.46
CA ILE A 115 11.41 -56.42 42.35
C ILE A 115 10.46 -55.24 42.53
N GLN A 116 10.72 -54.39 43.53
CA GLN A 116 9.95 -53.17 43.76
C GLN A 116 10.58 -52.04 42.92
N THR A 117 9.98 -51.70 41.81
CA THR A 117 10.33 -50.48 41.07
C THR A 117 9.70 -49.26 41.74
N LEU A 118 10.48 -48.20 41.91
CA LEU A 118 10.04 -46.92 42.50
C LEU A 118 9.22 -46.05 41.54
N PHE A 119 8.99 -46.52 40.31
CA PHE A 119 8.25 -45.83 39.26
C PHE A 119 6.90 -46.50 39.03
N ARG A 120 5.84 -45.69 38.96
CA ARG A 120 4.50 -46.13 38.59
C ARG A 120 4.47 -46.25 37.07
N ASP A 121 4.67 -47.45 36.54
CA ASP A 121 4.54 -47.71 35.11
C ASP A 121 3.06 -47.62 34.71
N SER A 122 2.59 -46.41 34.37
CA SER A 122 1.24 -46.18 33.83
C SER A 122 1.03 -46.82 32.46
N GLU A 123 2.11 -47.19 31.77
CA GLU A 123 2.10 -47.87 30.47
C GLU A 123 2.04 -49.40 30.59
N ALA A 124 2.23 -49.96 31.78
CA ALA A 124 2.12 -51.40 32.04
C ALA A 124 0.68 -51.86 32.36
N GLN A 125 -0.31 -50.99 32.16
CA GLN A 125 -1.72 -51.29 32.42
C GLN A 125 -2.30 -52.09 31.24
N THR A 126 -2.19 -53.42 31.33
CA THR A 126 -2.84 -54.34 30.39
C THR A 126 -4.35 -54.39 30.60
N ASP A 127 -5.09 -54.76 29.55
CA ASP A 127 -6.53 -55.05 29.70
C ASP A 127 -6.71 -56.16 30.75
N PRO A 128 -7.69 -56.04 31.67
CA PRO A 128 -7.97 -57.11 32.62
C PRO A 128 -8.33 -58.38 31.85
N TYR A 129 -7.72 -59.50 32.23
CA TYR A 129 -7.92 -60.79 31.57
C TYR A 129 -9.41 -61.16 31.50
N THR A 130 -9.94 -61.25 30.28
CA THR A 130 -11.28 -61.76 30.01
C THR A 130 -11.17 -63.20 29.49
N PRO A 131 -11.86 -64.17 30.12
CA PRO A 131 -11.77 -65.57 29.70
C PRO A 131 -12.43 -65.78 28.33
N GLU A 132 -11.81 -66.61 27.49
CA GLU A 132 -12.40 -66.99 26.20
C GLU A 132 -13.69 -67.79 26.41
N LEU A 133 -14.81 -67.20 25.98
CA LEU A 133 -16.12 -67.87 26.03
C LEU A 133 -16.18 -68.90 24.89
N ILE A 134 -15.87 -70.17 25.18
CA ILE A 134 -16.10 -71.28 24.24
C ILE A 134 -17.61 -71.57 24.21
N PRO A 135 -18.33 -71.32 23.10
CA PRO A 135 -19.75 -71.64 23.03
C PRO A 135 -19.93 -73.16 23.09
N LYS A 136 -20.72 -73.63 24.07
CA LYS A 136 -21.19 -75.02 24.08
C LYS A 136 -22.09 -75.21 22.85
N ILE A 137 -21.73 -76.17 22.01
CA ILE A 137 -22.24 -76.39 20.64
C ILE A 137 -23.76 -76.64 20.58
N ASP A 138 -24.41 -76.91 21.72
CA ASP A 138 -25.79 -77.40 21.78
C ASP A 138 -26.86 -76.32 21.94
N THR A 139 -26.51 -75.04 22.11
CA THR A 139 -27.49 -73.95 22.24
C THR A 139 -27.29 -72.92 21.12
N SER A 140 -28.26 -72.80 20.21
CA SER A 140 -28.26 -71.85 19.09
C SER A 140 -28.35 -70.36 19.51
N LEU A 141 -28.21 -70.05 20.79
CA LEU A 141 -28.33 -68.72 21.36
C LEU A 141 -26.95 -68.22 21.81
N THR A 142 -26.36 -67.29 21.07
CA THR A 142 -25.10 -66.64 21.48
C THR A 142 -25.36 -65.65 22.62
N PRO A 143 -24.64 -65.75 23.75
CA PRO A 143 -24.86 -64.86 24.89
C PRO A 143 -24.60 -63.39 24.52
N GLU A 144 -25.35 -62.46 25.10
CA GLU A 144 -25.20 -61.00 24.84
C GLU A 144 -23.78 -60.50 25.13
N ILE A 145 -23.11 -61.11 26.10
CA ILE A 145 -21.74 -60.78 26.52
C ILE A 145 -20.74 -61.02 25.38
N ALA A 146 -20.95 -62.03 24.53
CA ALA A 146 -20.07 -62.30 23.39
C ALA A 146 -20.11 -61.18 22.33
N THR A 147 -21.21 -60.42 22.23
CA THR A 147 -21.29 -59.26 21.33
C THR A 147 -20.66 -57.99 21.90
N LEU A 148 -20.27 -58.00 23.17
CA LEU A 148 -19.61 -56.87 23.84
C LEU A 148 -18.08 -57.03 23.88
N ALA A 149 -17.53 -58.10 23.29
CA ALA A 149 -16.09 -58.36 23.27
C ALA A 149 -15.26 -57.25 22.61
N GLY A 150 -15.89 -56.40 21.78
CA GLY A 150 -15.23 -55.24 21.16
C GLY A 150 -15.07 -54.02 22.09
N LEU A 151 -15.69 -54.01 23.28
CA LEU A 151 -15.58 -52.92 24.26
C LEU A 151 -14.43 -53.22 25.24
N ASN A 152 -13.30 -52.54 25.08
CA ASN A 152 -12.10 -52.73 25.91
C ASN A 152 -11.53 -51.40 26.44
N TYR A 153 -10.67 -51.49 27.46
CA TYR A 153 -10.00 -50.33 28.04
C TYR A 153 -8.88 -49.83 27.13
N ALA A 154 -8.18 -50.72 26.43
CA ALA A 154 -7.13 -50.37 25.47
C ALA A 154 -7.61 -49.46 24.33
N HIS A 155 -8.86 -49.55 23.88
CA HIS A 155 -9.42 -48.62 22.88
C HIS A 155 -10.13 -47.41 23.49
N GLY A 156 -10.03 -47.20 24.81
CA GLY A 156 -10.59 -46.05 25.52
C GLY A 156 -12.12 -46.01 25.58
N GLN A 157 -12.79 -47.15 25.37
CA GLN A 157 -14.24 -47.26 25.30
C GLN A 157 -14.87 -47.47 26.69
N LEU A 158 -14.12 -48.03 27.65
CA LEU A 158 -14.53 -48.05 29.06
C LEU A 158 -13.85 -46.90 29.81
N PRO A 159 -14.56 -46.13 30.67
CA PRO A 159 -15.92 -46.35 31.18
C PRO A 159 -17.04 -46.06 30.17
N ILE A 160 -18.09 -46.88 30.23
CA ILE A 160 -19.15 -46.89 29.22
C ILE A 160 -19.82 -45.52 29.05
N GLY A 161 -19.88 -45.04 27.81
CA GLY A 161 -20.52 -43.79 27.43
C GLY A 161 -22.01 -43.95 27.05
N GLN A 162 -22.74 -42.84 26.94
CA GLN A 162 -24.15 -42.85 26.51
C GLN A 162 -24.34 -43.46 25.12
N LYS A 163 -23.38 -43.25 24.21
CA LYS A 163 -23.41 -43.81 22.83
C LYS A 163 -23.36 -45.34 22.84
N GLU A 164 -22.52 -45.91 23.71
CA GLU A 164 -22.36 -47.35 23.84
C GLU A 164 -23.57 -47.99 24.50
N LEU A 165 -24.13 -47.36 25.53
CA LEU A 165 -25.42 -47.79 26.10
C LEU A 165 -26.52 -47.82 25.04
N ASN A 166 -26.63 -46.77 24.22
CA ASN A 166 -27.60 -46.72 23.13
C ASN A 166 -27.36 -47.83 22.09
N LEU A 167 -26.11 -48.18 21.80
CA LEU A 167 -25.74 -49.29 20.91
C LEU A 167 -26.16 -50.65 21.49
N ILE A 168 -25.92 -50.87 22.78
CA ILE A 168 -26.32 -52.09 23.49
C ILE A 168 -27.84 -52.23 23.51
N GLU A 169 -28.57 -51.16 23.84
CA GLU A 169 -30.03 -51.14 23.79
C GLU A 169 -30.56 -51.41 22.37
N ARG A 170 -29.90 -50.86 21.35
CA ARG A 170 -30.24 -51.11 19.95
C ARG A 170 -30.06 -52.59 19.57
N ASN A 171 -28.95 -53.20 20.01
CA ASN A 171 -28.69 -54.63 19.77
C ASN A 171 -29.73 -55.52 20.46
N ARG A 172 -30.13 -55.18 21.70
CA ARG A 172 -31.24 -55.88 22.39
C ARG A 172 -32.56 -55.74 21.65
N LYS A 173 -32.92 -54.53 21.20
CA LYS A 173 -34.11 -54.29 20.38
C LYS A 173 -34.06 -55.08 19.07
N LYS A 174 -32.89 -55.23 18.44
CA LYS A 174 -32.69 -56.03 17.23
C LYS A 174 -32.93 -57.53 17.50
N ARG A 175 -32.34 -58.08 18.56
CA ARG A 175 -32.57 -59.49 18.95
C ARG A 175 -34.03 -59.77 19.30
N ALA A 176 -34.66 -58.89 20.08
CA ALA A 176 -36.09 -58.99 20.40
C ALA A 176 -36.95 -58.97 19.13
N PHE A 177 -36.59 -58.12 18.17
CA PHE A 177 -37.27 -58.07 16.88
C PHE A 177 -37.06 -59.35 16.05
N GLU A 178 -35.84 -59.86 15.95
CA GLU A 178 -35.53 -61.13 15.27
C GLU A 178 -36.31 -62.31 15.88
N SER A 179 -36.46 -62.32 17.21
CA SER A 179 -37.28 -63.32 17.91
C SER A 179 -38.78 -63.17 17.65
N SER A 180 -39.25 -61.96 17.31
CA SER A 180 -40.66 -61.67 17.02
C SER A 180 -41.06 -61.94 15.56
N LEU A 181 -40.11 -62.32 14.70
CA LEU A 181 -40.39 -62.57 13.29
C LEU A 181 -41.24 -63.85 13.10
N PRO A 182 -42.25 -63.82 12.20
CA PRO A 182 -43.02 -65.01 11.86
C PRO A 182 -42.14 -66.15 11.29
N PRO A 183 -42.50 -67.42 11.51
CA PRO A 183 -41.82 -68.57 10.91
C PRO A 183 -42.02 -68.62 9.38
N MET A 184 -41.11 -69.28 8.67
CA MET A 184 -41.10 -69.37 7.19
C MET A 184 -42.06 -70.42 6.58
N THR A 185 -43.08 -70.85 7.31
CA THR A 185 -43.94 -71.99 6.89
C THR A 185 -44.92 -71.64 5.77
N ASP A 186 -45.41 -70.38 5.69
CA ASP A 186 -46.49 -69.97 4.78
C ASP A 186 -46.12 -68.73 3.93
N GLU A 187 -46.69 -68.62 2.73
CA GLU A 187 -46.44 -67.48 1.81
C GLU A 187 -46.86 -66.13 2.41
N ALA A 188 -47.99 -66.07 3.13
CA ALA A 188 -48.44 -64.86 3.80
C ALA A 188 -47.49 -64.43 4.94
N ASN A 189 -46.98 -65.41 5.70
CA ASN A 189 -46.01 -65.18 6.78
C ASN A 189 -44.66 -64.73 6.21
N PHE A 190 -44.26 -65.25 5.04
CA PHE A 190 -43.07 -64.80 4.33
C PHE A 190 -43.16 -63.34 3.88
N LEU A 191 -44.28 -62.94 3.27
CA LEU A 191 -44.50 -61.54 2.85
C LEU A 191 -44.54 -60.59 4.06
N LEU A 192 -45.21 -60.99 5.15
CA LEU A 192 -45.21 -60.22 6.39
C LEU A 192 -43.82 -60.09 7.00
N ARG A 193 -43.02 -61.17 7.01
CA ARG A 193 -41.64 -61.14 7.48
C ARG A 193 -40.76 -60.23 6.61
N LYS A 194 -40.92 -60.26 5.28
CA LYS A 194 -40.19 -59.39 4.35
C LYS A 194 -40.48 -57.91 4.61
N THR A 195 -41.76 -57.54 4.72
CA THR A 195 -42.15 -56.15 5.00
C THR A 195 -41.67 -55.66 6.38
N MET A 196 -41.72 -56.52 7.41
CA MET A 196 -41.17 -56.23 8.73
C MET A 196 -39.65 -55.99 8.67
N LEU A 197 -38.91 -56.82 7.93
CA LEU A 197 -37.46 -56.66 7.74
C LEU A 197 -37.12 -55.37 6.98
N GLU A 198 -37.77 -55.09 5.86
CA GLU A 198 -37.57 -53.86 5.08
C GLU A 198 -37.86 -52.61 5.93
N ALA A 199 -38.97 -52.60 6.69
CA ALA A 199 -39.30 -51.49 7.58
C ALA A 199 -38.27 -51.31 8.70
N ARG A 200 -37.68 -52.40 9.20
CA ARG A 200 -36.62 -52.35 10.22
C ARG A 200 -35.31 -51.83 9.61
N GLU A 201 -34.93 -52.30 8.43
CA GLU A 201 -33.76 -51.82 7.71
C GLU A 201 -33.85 -50.32 7.47
N ASN A 202 -34.99 -49.81 6.96
CA ASN A 202 -35.21 -48.39 6.74
C ASN A 202 -35.03 -47.54 8.01
N ARG A 203 -35.48 -48.04 9.16
CA ARG A 203 -35.25 -47.36 10.46
C ARG A 203 -33.78 -47.37 10.86
N GLU A 204 -33.05 -48.43 10.56
CA GLU A 204 -31.61 -48.51 10.82
C GLU A 204 -30.79 -47.62 9.89
N TRP A 205 -31.21 -47.47 8.64
CA TRP A 205 -30.67 -46.49 7.69
C TRP A 205 -30.90 -45.07 8.18
N ALA A 206 -32.15 -44.73 8.55
CA ALA A 206 -32.48 -43.39 9.07
C ALA A 206 -31.69 -43.02 10.34
N TYR A 207 -31.45 -44.00 11.24
CA TYR A 207 -30.60 -43.76 12.42
C TYR A 207 -29.14 -43.47 12.02
N ARG A 208 -28.58 -44.23 11.07
CA ARG A 208 -27.20 -44.00 10.59
C ARG A 208 -27.08 -42.66 9.89
N GLU A 209 -28.07 -42.29 9.09
CA GLU A 209 -28.14 -40.98 8.43
C GLU A 209 -28.16 -39.85 9.47
N ALA A 210 -29.00 -39.95 10.50
CA ALA A 210 -29.03 -38.95 11.58
C ALA A 210 -27.70 -38.85 12.36
N GLU A 211 -26.99 -39.97 12.55
CA GLU A 211 -25.66 -39.96 13.18
C GLU A 211 -24.61 -39.28 12.27
N ILE A 212 -24.64 -39.56 10.97
CA ILE A 212 -23.79 -38.91 9.98
C ILE A 212 -24.08 -37.40 9.95
N ASP A 213 -25.36 -37.01 9.92
CA ASP A 213 -25.78 -35.61 9.94
C ASP A 213 -25.32 -34.89 11.21
N ALA A 214 -25.39 -35.54 12.38
CA ALA A 214 -24.89 -34.97 13.62
C ALA A 214 -23.37 -34.74 13.59
N ILE A 215 -22.60 -35.67 13.04
CA ILE A 215 -21.14 -35.52 12.86
C ILE A 215 -20.85 -34.41 11.84
N GLN A 216 -21.59 -34.36 10.73
CA GLN A 216 -21.44 -33.32 9.72
C GLN A 216 -21.79 -31.94 10.28
N ALA A 217 -22.86 -31.81 11.07
CA ALA A 217 -23.24 -30.57 11.74
C ALA A 217 -22.14 -30.09 12.71
N GLN A 218 -21.52 -31.00 13.47
CA GLN A 218 -20.38 -30.67 14.32
C GLN A 218 -19.18 -30.14 13.51
N ARG A 219 -18.86 -30.79 12.37
CA ARG A 219 -17.80 -30.33 11.47
C ARG A 219 -18.11 -28.97 10.86
N VAL A 220 -19.36 -28.74 10.42
CA VAL A 220 -19.80 -27.46 9.87
C VAL A 220 -19.70 -26.36 10.93
N ALA A 221 -20.11 -26.61 12.17
CA ALA A 221 -19.99 -25.64 13.26
C ALA A 221 -18.52 -25.24 13.52
N LEU A 222 -17.58 -26.20 13.48
CA LEU A 222 -16.15 -25.89 13.60
C LEU A 222 -15.64 -25.08 12.40
N LEU A 223 -16.08 -25.40 11.18
CA LEU A 223 -15.72 -24.64 9.99
C LEU A 223 -16.28 -23.20 10.03
N GLU A 224 -17.51 -23.02 10.50
CA GLU A 224 -18.12 -21.71 10.69
C GLU A 224 -17.31 -20.88 11.70
N GLN A 225 -16.87 -21.47 12.81
CA GLN A 225 -16.01 -20.81 13.78
C GLN A 225 -14.67 -20.39 13.15
N ALA A 226 -14.01 -21.29 12.42
CA ALA A 226 -12.76 -21.00 11.73
C ALA A 226 -12.92 -19.89 10.68
N LEU A 227 -14.04 -19.86 9.96
CA LEU A 227 -14.35 -18.79 9.01
C LEU A 227 -14.57 -17.45 9.72
N GLN A 228 -15.30 -17.43 10.84
CA GLN A 228 -15.48 -16.22 11.64
C GLN A 228 -14.17 -15.67 12.19
N GLU A 229 -13.26 -16.53 12.63
CA GLU A 229 -11.92 -16.13 13.09
C GLU A 229 -11.12 -15.50 11.96
N ARG A 230 -11.08 -16.15 10.79
CA ARG A 230 -10.44 -15.60 9.59
C ARG A 230 -11.04 -14.26 9.16
N GLU A 231 -12.36 -14.10 9.24
CA GLU A 231 -13.02 -12.83 8.92
C GLU A 231 -12.66 -11.73 9.92
N LYS A 232 -12.60 -12.03 11.21
CA LYS A 232 -12.13 -11.08 12.25
C LYS A 232 -10.69 -10.65 12.01
N GLU A 233 -9.80 -11.56 11.66
CA GLU A 233 -8.41 -11.25 11.32
C GLU A 233 -8.33 -10.33 10.09
N ASN A 234 -9.07 -10.65 9.03
CA ASN A 234 -9.13 -9.81 7.83
C ASN A 234 -9.70 -8.41 8.13
N ALA A 235 -10.76 -8.34 8.95
CA ALA A 235 -11.34 -7.08 9.38
C ALA A 235 -10.32 -6.24 10.16
N PHE A 236 -9.62 -6.84 11.12
CA PHE A 236 -8.58 -6.19 11.89
C PHE A 236 -7.44 -5.64 11.01
N LEU A 237 -6.96 -6.42 10.05
CA LEU A 237 -5.94 -5.95 9.09
C LEU A 237 -6.47 -4.81 8.21
N SER A 238 -7.75 -4.83 7.85
CA SER A 238 -8.38 -3.76 7.09
C SER A 238 -8.49 -2.46 7.92
N GLU A 239 -8.85 -2.58 9.19
CA GLU A 239 -8.92 -1.47 10.14
C GLU A 239 -7.55 -0.83 10.33
N GLN A 240 -6.49 -1.62 10.54
CA GLN A 240 -5.12 -1.10 10.63
C GLN A 240 -4.70 -0.32 9.37
N ARG A 241 -5.05 -0.80 8.18
CA ARG A 241 -4.77 -0.10 6.92
C ARG A 241 -5.53 1.22 6.83
N LEU A 242 -6.79 1.24 7.25
CA LEU A 242 -7.62 2.46 7.29
C LEU A 242 -7.08 3.46 8.32
N GLU A 243 -6.65 2.99 9.50
CA GLU A 243 -6.05 3.83 10.53
C GLU A 243 -4.74 4.44 10.07
N ALA A 244 -3.85 3.65 9.44
CA ALA A 244 -2.61 4.16 8.88
C ALA A 244 -2.86 5.22 7.80
N LEU A 245 -3.85 5.00 6.91
CA LEU A 245 -4.25 5.99 5.91
C LEU A 245 -4.82 7.25 6.57
N ARG A 246 -5.67 7.08 7.59
CA ARG A 246 -6.24 8.18 8.37
C ARG A 246 -5.15 9.01 9.03
N GLN A 247 -4.15 8.39 9.65
CA GLN A 247 -3.03 9.09 10.27
C GLN A 247 -2.23 9.91 9.25
N ARG A 248 -1.96 9.35 8.05
CA ARG A 248 -1.28 10.10 6.97
C ARG A 248 -2.08 11.32 6.54
N LEU A 249 -3.38 11.16 6.29
CA LEU A 249 -4.25 12.28 5.91
C LEU A 249 -4.38 13.32 7.03
N LEU A 250 -4.43 12.90 8.30
CA LEU A 250 -4.41 13.82 9.43
C LEU A 250 -3.11 14.62 9.47
N HIS A 251 -1.96 13.97 9.28
CA HIS A 251 -0.67 14.63 9.24
C HIS A 251 -0.56 15.65 8.09
N GLU A 252 -1.06 15.29 6.90
CA GLU A 252 -1.14 16.24 5.76
C GLU A 252 -2.03 17.45 6.09
N ASN A 253 -3.16 17.21 6.75
CA ASN A 253 -4.05 18.28 7.22
C ASN A 253 -3.38 19.16 8.29
N GLU A 254 -2.65 18.57 9.23
CA GLU A 254 -1.89 19.31 10.25
C GLU A 254 -0.83 20.20 9.60
N ASN A 255 -0.06 19.68 8.66
CA ASN A 255 0.93 20.46 7.90
C ASN A 255 0.27 21.63 7.14
N ALA A 256 -0.90 21.39 6.54
CA ALA A 256 -1.68 22.44 5.89
C ALA A 256 -2.17 23.50 6.89
N LEU A 257 -2.71 23.08 8.04
CA LEU A 257 -3.13 23.95 9.14
C LEU A 257 -1.97 24.79 9.67
N GLU A 258 -0.79 24.20 9.85
CA GLU A 258 0.41 24.91 10.26
C GLU A 258 0.80 25.99 9.24
N SER A 259 0.80 25.66 7.95
CA SER A 259 1.10 26.63 6.89
C SER A 259 0.09 27.80 6.89
N MET A 260 -1.19 27.52 7.14
CA MET A 260 -2.24 28.54 7.26
C MET A 260 -2.05 29.38 8.53
N GLN A 261 -1.68 28.76 9.64
CA GLN A 261 -1.40 29.46 10.88
C GLN A 261 -0.18 30.38 10.76
N GLN A 262 0.89 29.95 10.08
CA GLN A 262 2.04 30.80 9.76
C GLN A 262 1.63 32.00 8.88
N LYS A 263 0.82 31.78 7.84
CA LYS A 263 0.25 32.85 7.00
C LYS A 263 -0.61 33.81 7.82
N ARG A 264 -1.44 33.29 8.73
CA ARG A 264 -2.26 34.10 9.65
C ARG A 264 -1.41 34.96 10.57
N VAL A 265 -0.39 34.37 11.23
CA VAL A 265 0.51 35.10 12.14
C VAL A 265 1.30 36.17 11.39
N THR A 266 1.83 35.86 10.20
CA THR A 266 2.55 36.85 9.39
C THR A 266 1.64 37.97 8.90
N ALA A 267 0.41 37.68 8.50
CA ALA A 267 -0.60 38.67 8.12
C ALA A 267 -0.96 39.58 9.32
N LEU A 268 -1.22 38.99 10.49
CA LEU A 268 -1.48 39.75 11.73
C LEU A 268 -0.31 40.67 12.08
N ARG A 269 0.94 40.17 12.02
CA ARG A 269 2.15 40.97 12.25
C ARG A 269 2.31 42.12 11.24
N LYS A 270 1.96 41.92 9.97
CA LYS A 270 1.99 42.98 8.94
C LYS A 270 0.90 44.02 9.19
N LEU A 271 -0.31 43.58 9.55
CA LEU A 271 -1.44 44.46 9.83
C LEU A 271 -1.20 45.33 11.07
N THR A 272 -0.63 44.77 12.15
CA THR A 272 -0.27 45.55 13.34
C THR A 272 0.76 46.63 13.02
N LYS A 273 1.82 46.30 12.25
CA LYS A 273 2.80 47.30 11.78
C LYS A 273 2.16 48.40 10.92
N LYS A 274 1.29 48.04 9.96
CA LYS A 274 0.55 49.02 9.15
C LYS A 274 -0.39 49.90 9.98
N ARG A 275 -1.00 49.36 11.04
CA ARG A 275 -1.84 50.12 11.97
C ARG A 275 -1.02 51.15 12.74
N VAL A 276 0.14 50.75 13.27
CA VAL A 276 1.07 51.66 13.97
C VAL A 276 1.57 52.75 13.02
N GLN A 277 1.94 52.40 11.79
CA GLN A 277 2.36 53.37 10.77
C GLN A 277 1.25 54.39 10.48
N ARG A 278 0.01 53.93 10.25
CA ARG A 278 -1.14 54.84 10.07
C ARG A 278 -1.47 55.69 11.29
N GLN A 279 -1.25 55.19 12.51
CA GLN A 279 -1.43 55.98 13.73
C GLN A 279 -0.36 57.07 13.84
N HIS A 280 0.89 56.76 13.51
CA HIS A 280 1.97 57.73 13.41
C HIS A 280 1.65 58.79 12.34
N ASP A 281 1.10 58.38 11.19
CA ASP A 281 0.67 59.29 10.12
C ASP A 281 -0.55 60.16 10.51
N ARG A 282 -1.34 59.75 11.52
CA ARG A 282 -2.54 60.43 12.00
C ARG A 282 -2.35 61.19 13.33
N GLY A 283 -1.15 61.16 13.91
CA GLY A 283 -0.84 61.90 15.12
C GLY A 283 -0.87 63.42 14.86
N PHE A 284 -1.92 64.08 15.35
CA PHE A 284 -2.05 65.52 15.61
C PHE A 284 -1.30 66.48 14.65
N GLY A 285 -1.95 66.86 13.54
CA GLY A 285 -1.73 68.16 12.88
C GLY A 285 -0.32 68.49 12.36
N ALA A 286 0.64 67.58 12.43
CA ALA A 286 1.98 67.81 11.93
C ALA A 286 1.95 67.67 10.41
N SER A 287 2.13 68.81 9.72
CA SER A 287 2.56 68.81 8.34
C SER A 287 3.75 67.88 8.22
N LYS A 288 3.60 66.82 7.42
CA LYS A 288 4.65 65.93 6.92
C LYS A 288 6.04 66.54 7.16
N PRO A 289 6.82 66.12 8.17
CA PRO A 289 8.22 66.45 8.17
C PRO A 289 8.75 65.81 6.88
N GLU A 290 9.31 66.62 5.99
CA GLU A 290 10.30 66.14 5.03
C GLU A 290 11.18 65.10 5.76
N PRO A 291 11.46 63.92 5.18
CA PRO A 291 12.14 62.84 5.88
C PRO A 291 13.61 63.22 6.13
N GLY A 292 13.83 64.12 7.07
CA GLY A 292 15.08 64.30 7.77
C GLY A 292 15.18 63.17 8.76
N ARG A 293 16.28 62.43 8.67
CA ARG A 293 16.64 61.35 9.58
C ARG A 293 16.58 61.85 11.03
N ASP A 294 15.74 61.24 11.86
CA ASP A 294 15.58 61.65 13.26
C ASP A 294 16.69 61.03 14.11
N ILE A 295 17.83 61.72 14.14
CA ILE A 295 19.09 61.22 14.69
C ILE A 295 18.93 60.86 16.17
N ILE A 296 18.15 61.63 16.93
CA ILE A 296 18.01 61.42 18.38
C ILE A 296 17.31 60.09 18.66
N THR A 297 16.22 59.80 17.95
CA THR A 297 15.48 58.53 18.13
C THR A 297 16.24 57.34 17.58
N GLU A 298 17.03 57.52 16.52
CA GLU A 298 17.94 56.48 16.02
C GLU A 298 19.06 56.14 17.00
N TYR A 299 19.71 57.14 17.60
CA TYR A 299 20.79 56.88 18.57
C TYR A 299 20.26 56.42 19.95
N ALA A 300 19.00 56.74 20.28
CA ALA A 300 18.35 56.21 21.48
C ALA A 300 17.95 54.73 21.35
N ASN A 301 17.70 54.25 20.11
CA ASN A 301 17.35 52.87 19.85
C ASN A 301 18.57 52.06 19.34
N PHE A 302 19.12 51.19 20.17
CA PHE A 302 20.25 50.32 19.79
C PHE A 302 19.93 49.35 18.63
N GLY A 303 18.65 49.12 18.33
CA GLY A 303 18.21 48.37 17.15
C GLY A 303 18.08 49.21 15.87
N SER A 304 18.48 50.48 15.89
CA SER A 304 18.42 51.36 14.72
C SER A 304 19.51 51.05 13.69
N GLN A 305 19.36 51.59 12.48
CA GLN A 305 20.34 51.43 11.39
C GLN A 305 21.75 51.94 11.73
N VAL A 306 21.90 52.82 12.73
CA VAL A 306 23.21 53.36 13.15
C VAL A 306 24.06 52.27 13.81
N TYR A 307 23.46 51.50 14.71
CA TYR A 307 24.16 50.45 15.46
C TYR A 307 24.01 49.07 14.82
N ALA A 308 22.87 48.80 14.17
CA ALA A 308 22.54 47.53 13.54
C ALA A 308 22.03 47.74 12.10
N PRO A 309 22.92 48.04 11.13
CA PRO A 309 22.53 48.27 9.74
C PRO A 309 21.94 47.00 9.10
N VAL A 310 20.83 47.15 8.37
CA VAL A 310 20.12 46.04 7.71
C VAL A 310 20.64 45.86 6.29
N LEU A 311 21.03 44.63 5.92
CA LEU A 311 21.68 44.31 4.64
C LEU A 311 20.83 44.66 3.39
N ARG A 312 19.50 44.68 3.52
CA ARG A 312 18.59 45.00 2.42
C ARG A 312 18.70 46.45 1.93
N ASP A 313 19.06 47.39 2.81
CA ASP A 313 19.14 48.81 2.47
C ASP A 313 20.50 49.18 1.84
N GLY A 314 21.39 48.19 1.70
CA GLY A 314 22.62 48.26 0.94
C GLY A 314 23.63 49.29 1.46
N LYS A 315 24.51 48.88 2.41
CA LYS A 315 25.97 49.09 2.34
C LYS A 315 26.72 48.59 3.58
N VAL A 316 27.87 47.97 3.26
CA VAL A 316 29.15 47.81 3.97
C VAL A 316 29.04 47.51 5.47
N GLY A 317 29.08 46.22 5.83
CA GLY A 317 29.52 45.85 7.17
C GLY A 317 30.87 46.51 7.42
N ARG A 318 30.99 47.25 8.53
CA ARG A 318 32.13 48.10 8.93
C ARG A 318 32.79 48.79 7.73
N ILE A 319 32.58 50.11 7.58
CA ILE A 319 33.50 50.95 6.78
C ILE A 319 34.89 50.37 7.02
N ASP A 320 35.57 49.92 5.95
CA ASP A 320 36.99 49.63 6.05
C ASP A 320 37.56 50.97 6.50
N VAL A 321 37.75 51.11 7.81
CA VAL A 321 38.66 52.09 8.35
C VAL A 321 39.94 51.58 7.74
N ASN A 322 40.29 52.13 6.58
CA ASN A 322 41.68 52.23 6.21
C ASN A 322 42.25 52.94 7.42
N GLU A 323 42.75 52.15 8.36
CA GLU A 323 43.71 52.57 9.34
C GLU A 323 44.82 53.13 8.46
N HIS A 324 44.67 54.40 8.08
CA HIS A 324 45.81 55.27 7.89
C HIS A 324 46.37 55.32 9.29
N GLY A 325 47.07 54.26 9.66
CA GLY A 325 47.78 54.17 10.89
C GLY A 325 48.64 55.40 10.88
N LEU A 326 48.31 56.35 11.74
CA LEU A 326 49.28 57.28 12.29
C LEU A 326 50.26 56.50 13.20
N GLU A 327 50.52 55.22 12.89
CA GLU A 327 51.52 54.34 13.48
C GLU A 327 52.92 54.65 12.93
N LYS A 328 53.02 55.45 11.86
CA LYS A 328 54.29 56.11 11.57
C LYS A 328 54.43 57.29 12.51
N THR A 329 55.14 56.98 13.60
CA THR A 329 55.87 57.87 14.50
C THR A 329 56.71 58.89 13.72
N TYR A 330 56.08 59.84 13.04
CA TYR A 330 56.74 61.06 12.63
C TYR A 330 56.72 61.96 13.87
N CYS A 331 57.91 62.29 14.41
CA CYS A 331 58.17 63.11 15.60
C CYS A 331 58.68 62.36 16.84
N LEU A 332 59.45 61.27 16.70
CA LEU A 332 60.32 60.83 17.80
C LEU A 332 61.69 61.55 17.77
N ASP A 333 62.05 62.14 16.64
CA ASP A 333 63.32 62.83 16.44
C ASP A 333 63.10 64.34 16.26
N ILE A 334 63.97 65.16 16.85
CA ILE A 334 63.84 66.64 16.80
C ILE A 334 63.94 67.13 15.35
N GLN A 335 64.71 66.43 14.51
CA GLN A 335 64.83 66.77 13.09
C GLN A 335 63.52 66.55 12.33
N ALA A 336 62.76 65.50 12.64
CA ALA A 336 61.47 65.24 12.01
C ALA A 336 60.43 66.32 12.36
N VAL A 337 60.52 66.93 13.55
CA VAL A 337 59.67 68.05 13.96
C VAL A 337 60.04 69.33 13.21
N LEU A 338 61.34 69.59 13.02
CA LEU A 338 61.82 70.75 12.26
C LEU A 338 61.47 70.64 10.76
N ASP A 339 61.59 69.46 10.17
CA ASP A 339 61.18 69.22 8.79
C ASP A 339 59.68 69.44 8.61
N LEU A 340 58.87 69.08 9.61
CA LEU A 340 57.44 69.33 9.62
C LEU A 340 57.12 70.82 9.81
N GLU A 341 57.85 71.53 10.67
CA GLU A 341 57.72 72.98 10.86
C GLU A 341 58.03 73.73 9.56
N HIS A 342 59.04 73.28 8.81
CA HIS A 342 59.38 73.86 7.51
C HIS A 342 58.38 73.50 6.40
N ALA A 343 57.79 72.30 6.45
CA ALA A 343 56.77 71.87 5.49
C ALA A 343 55.41 72.58 5.69
N LEU A 344 55.11 73.04 6.90
CA LEU A 344 53.87 73.74 7.19
C LEU A 344 53.92 75.21 6.75
N PRO A 345 52.88 75.71 6.06
CA PRO A 345 52.84 77.11 5.67
C PRO A 345 52.76 78.02 6.91
N LYS A 346 53.49 79.15 6.88
CA LYS A 346 53.62 80.12 7.99
C LYS A 346 52.30 80.55 8.64
N ARG A 347 51.17 80.45 7.94
CA ARG A 347 49.81 80.72 8.44
C ARG A 347 49.35 79.75 9.55
N MET A 348 49.89 78.54 9.62
CA MET A 348 49.58 77.55 10.67
C MET A 348 50.50 77.66 11.89
N LEU A 349 51.69 78.27 11.74
CA LEU A 349 52.66 78.51 12.82
C LEU A 349 52.32 79.76 13.66
N VAL A 350 51.40 80.61 13.17
CA VAL A 350 50.90 81.77 13.90
C VAL A 350 49.57 81.41 14.55
N PRO A 351 49.38 81.59 15.88
CA PRO A 351 48.10 81.36 16.53
C PRO A 351 47.02 82.27 15.93
N ALA A 352 46.10 81.70 15.16
CA ALA A 352 45.01 82.45 14.57
C ALA A 352 43.96 82.80 15.64
N LEU A 353 44.11 83.94 16.34
CA LEU A 353 43.05 84.56 17.16
C LEU A 353 41.95 85.23 16.30
N SER A 354 41.69 84.70 15.11
CA SER A 354 40.87 85.36 14.09
C SER A 354 39.72 84.46 13.67
N LYS A 355 38.52 84.89 14.07
CA LYS A 355 37.19 84.33 13.81
C LYS A 355 37.10 83.75 12.40
N PHE A 356 36.79 82.46 12.30
CA PHE A 356 36.40 81.82 11.04
C PHE A 356 35.20 82.58 10.44
N LYS A 357 35.41 83.26 9.31
CA LYS A 357 34.30 83.82 8.53
C LYS A 357 33.50 82.66 7.94
N LEU A 358 32.20 82.62 8.25
CA LEU A 358 31.25 81.71 7.63
C LEU A 358 31.26 81.89 6.11
N ARG A 359 31.36 80.76 5.40
CA ARG A 359 31.31 80.65 3.95
C ARG A 359 30.04 81.34 3.42
N GLU A 360 30.20 82.40 2.66
CA GLU A 360 29.09 83.05 1.95
C GLU A 360 28.51 82.05 0.94
N LYS A 361 27.25 81.64 1.18
CA LYS A 361 26.54 80.77 0.25
C LYS A 361 26.13 81.63 -0.95
N THR A 362 26.74 81.37 -2.10
CA THR A 362 26.32 81.90 -3.40
C THR A 362 24.97 81.29 -3.79
N GLY A 363 23.89 81.85 -3.25
CA GLY A 363 22.53 81.47 -3.60
C GLY A 363 21.59 82.54 -3.09
N ARG A 364 20.91 83.25 -4.00
CA ARG A 364 19.97 84.35 -3.71
C ARG A 364 18.94 83.92 -2.67
N THR A 365 19.23 84.22 -1.42
CA THR A 365 18.44 83.82 -0.26
C THR A 365 17.09 84.57 -0.34
N ALA A 366 16.04 84.05 0.29
CA ALA A 366 14.76 84.76 0.39
C ALA A 366 14.94 86.16 1.04
N LYS A 367 15.97 86.34 1.87
CA LYS A 367 16.39 87.63 2.42
C LYS A 367 16.92 88.57 1.32
N ASP A 368 17.81 88.11 0.45
CA ASP A 368 18.36 88.90 -0.66
C ASP A 368 17.27 89.29 -1.68
N ARG A 369 16.30 88.40 -1.93
CA ARG A 369 15.12 88.71 -2.76
C ARG A 369 14.21 89.75 -2.12
N LYS A 370 14.05 89.71 -0.79
CA LYS A 370 13.32 90.75 -0.05
C LYS A 370 14.09 92.08 -0.06
N GLN A 371 15.40 92.06 0.09
CA GLN A 371 16.25 93.26 0.02
C GLN A 371 16.19 93.90 -1.37
N ALA A 372 16.34 93.12 -2.45
CA ALA A 372 16.18 93.62 -3.82
C ALA A 372 14.75 94.14 -4.08
N ALA A 373 13.72 93.50 -3.52
CA ALA A 373 12.35 94.01 -3.62
C ALA A 373 12.17 95.35 -2.88
N ILE A 374 12.81 95.52 -1.72
CA ILE A 374 12.80 96.78 -0.96
C ILE A 374 13.58 97.86 -1.73
N GLU A 375 14.76 97.55 -2.26
CA GLU A 375 15.56 98.49 -3.07
C GLU A 375 14.81 98.94 -4.32
N THR A 376 14.18 98.01 -5.05
CA THR A 376 13.35 98.38 -6.22
C THR A 376 12.13 99.23 -5.82
N HIS A 377 11.58 99.04 -4.61
CA HIS A 377 10.48 99.86 -4.09
C HIS A 377 10.96 101.26 -3.68
N LEU A 378 12.15 101.37 -3.08
CA LEU A 378 12.78 102.64 -2.70
C LEU A 378 13.16 103.46 -3.94
N VAL A 379 13.75 102.84 -4.96
CA VAL A 379 14.04 103.51 -6.26
C VAL A 379 12.74 103.98 -6.94
N ARG A 380 11.66 103.18 -6.86
CA ARG A 380 10.35 103.61 -7.35
C ARG A 380 9.79 104.80 -6.57
N MET A 381 9.95 104.81 -5.25
CA MET A 381 9.54 105.93 -4.42
C MET A 381 10.38 107.18 -4.71
N GLU A 382 11.68 107.04 -4.89
CA GLU A 382 12.58 108.15 -5.23
C GLU A 382 12.21 108.76 -6.59
N THR A 383 11.93 107.93 -7.60
CA THR A 383 11.45 108.43 -8.89
C THR A 383 10.07 109.07 -8.82
N LEU A 384 9.16 108.59 -7.97
CA LEU A 384 7.87 109.25 -7.71
C LEU A 384 8.03 110.56 -6.95
N ILE A 385 8.96 110.64 -6.00
CA ILE A 385 9.27 111.86 -5.25
C ILE A 385 9.90 112.88 -6.19
N ASN A 386 10.84 112.47 -7.06
CA ASN A 386 11.44 113.35 -8.05
C ASN A 386 10.42 113.82 -9.08
N LYS A 387 9.55 112.93 -9.59
CA LYS A 387 8.41 113.32 -10.43
C LYS A 387 7.44 114.24 -9.70
N SER A 388 7.18 114.03 -8.40
CA SER A 388 6.32 114.92 -7.61
C SER A 388 6.97 116.28 -7.37
N LYS A 389 8.30 116.34 -7.21
CA LYS A 389 9.05 117.59 -7.12
C LYS A 389 9.05 118.34 -8.45
N GLU A 390 9.17 117.61 -9.57
CA GLU A 390 9.01 118.16 -10.93
C GLU A 390 7.58 118.65 -11.20
N VAL A 391 6.55 117.95 -10.68
CA VAL A 391 5.12 118.32 -10.77
C VAL A 391 4.75 119.47 -9.80
N VAL A 392 5.45 119.63 -8.68
CA VAL A 392 5.30 120.82 -7.81
C VAL A 392 5.97 122.05 -8.44
N SER A 393 6.95 121.87 -9.33
CA SER A 393 7.56 122.96 -10.10
C SER A 393 6.84 123.32 -11.42
N ASN A 394 5.91 122.49 -11.91
CA ASN A 394 5.19 122.75 -13.17
C ASN A 394 3.73 122.26 -13.12
N ALA A 395 2.81 123.23 -13.28
CA ALA A 395 1.35 123.13 -13.54
C ALA A 395 0.45 122.93 -12.29
N ASN A 396 -0.54 123.77 -11.94
CA ASN A 396 -1.45 124.59 -12.76
C ASN A 396 -1.81 123.94 -14.10
N SER A 397 -2.49 122.79 -14.05
CA SER A 397 -3.59 122.43 -14.96
C SER A 397 -4.04 120.98 -14.77
N GLY A 398 -5.35 120.80 -14.54
CA GLY A 398 -6.20 119.85 -15.25
C GLY A 398 -5.91 118.34 -15.21
N GLN A 399 -6.57 117.68 -14.26
CA GLN A 399 -7.22 116.35 -14.33
C GLN A 399 -6.96 115.42 -15.56
N SER A 400 -6.58 114.17 -15.27
CA SER A 400 -7.40 112.98 -15.58
C SER A 400 -6.76 111.69 -15.03
N ARG A 401 -7.55 110.88 -14.30
CA ARG A 401 -7.17 109.54 -13.81
C ARG A 401 -7.85 108.48 -14.69
N PRO A 402 -7.12 107.51 -15.28
CA PRO A 402 -7.73 106.30 -15.79
C PRO A 402 -7.88 105.24 -14.69
N LYS A 403 -9.00 104.53 -14.75
CA LYS A 403 -9.43 103.46 -13.85
C LYS A 403 -8.64 102.18 -14.12
N PHE A 404 -8.04 101.58 -13.08
CA PHE A 404 -7.47 100.22 -13.16
C PHE A 404 -8.57 99.18 -12.94
N VAL A 405 -8.81 98.36 -13.96
CA VAL A 405 -9.70 97.19 -13.89
C VAL A 405 -8.90 96.02 -13.32
N SER A 406 -9.33 95.49 -12.18
CA SER A 406 -8.85 94.23 -11.62
C SER A 406 -9.44 93.06 -12.41
N SER A 407 -8.69 92.47 -13.34
CA SER A 407 -9.03 91.15 -13.89
C SER A 407 -8.35 90.05 -13.08
N ARG A 408 -9.17 89.20 -12.44
CA ARG A 408 -8.74 87.93 -11.86
C ARG A 408 -8.26 87.02 -13.00
N SER A 409 -6.95 86.89 -13.17
CA SER A 409 -6.36 85.83 -14.01
C SER A 409 -6.58 84.47 -13.34
N ARG A 410 -7.54 83.70 -13.88
CA ARG A 410 -7.58 82.24 -13.68
C ARG A 410 -6.38 81.67 -14.44
N GLN A 411 -5.43 81.08 -13.72
CA GLN A 411 -4.32 80.33 -14.31
C GLN A 411 -4.88 79.14 -15.13
N LYS A 412 -4.95 79.32 -16.45
CA LYS A 412 -5.06 78.20 -17.40
C LYS A 412 -3.71 77.49 -17.41
N GLN A 413 -3.71 76.20 -17.12
CA GLN A 413 -2.52 75.36 -17.24
C GLN A 413 -2.08 75.32 -18.71
N GLN A 414 -0.80 75.61 -18.98
CA GLN A 414 -0.24 75.51 -20.33
C GLN A 414 -0.07 74.03 -20.73
N PRO A 415 -0.47 73.62 -21.94
CA PRO A 415 -0.18 72.28 -22.45
C PRO A 415 1.31 72.16 -22.80
N VAL A 416 1.89 70.99 -22.48
CA VAL A 416 3.30 70.66 -22.72
C VAL A 416 3.57 70.55 -24.22
N VAL A 417 4.41 71.44 -24.76
CA VAL A 417 4.89 71.40 -26.15
C VAL A 417 6.13 70.51 -26.23
N ARG A 418 6.17 69.59 -27.19
CA ARG A 418 7.35 68.76 -27.47
C ARG A 418 8.44 69.62 -28.14
N PRO A 419 9.73 69.37 -27.88
CA PRO A 419 10.79 70.11 -28.57
C PRO A 419 10.73 69.88 -30.09
N SER A 420 11.05 70.92 -30.86
CA SER A 420 11.10 70.88 -32.32
C SER A 420 12.23 69.97 -32.80
N THR A 421 11.92 69.12 -33.79
CA THR A 421 12.92 68.34 -34.54
C THR A 421 13.84 69.26 -35.36
N PRO A 422 15.16 69.00 -35.39
CA PRO A 422 16.11 69.83 -36.14
C PRO A 422 15.91 69.70 -37.65
N GLU A 423 15.86 70.84 -38.34
CA GLU A 423 15.82 70.90 -39.81
C GLU A 423 17.22 70.63 -40.40
N TYR A 424 17.27 69.72 -41.38
CA TYR A 424 18.43 69.53 -42.23
C TYR A 424 18.46 70.60 -43.31
N ALA A 425 19.59 71.32 -43.40
CA ALA A 425 19.85 72.28 -44.45
C ALA A 425 19.86 71.60 -45.83
N ILE A 426 18.96 72.00 -46.73
CA ILE A 426 19.09 71.72 -48.17
C ILE A 426 19.57 72.99 -48.84
N VAL A 427 20.84 72.97 -49.22
CA VAL A 427 21.49 73.94 -50.10
C VAL A 427 21.07 73.63 -51.53
N ARG A 428 20.45 74.59 -52.23
CA ARG A 428 20.69 74.88 -53.65
C ARG A 428 20.36 76.35 -53.95
N ALA A 429 21.41 77.12 -54.24
CA ALA A 429 21.34 78.33 -55.04
C ALA A 429 21.48 77.93 -56.51
N HIS A 430 20.71 78.53 -57.41
CA HIS A 430 21.14 79.22 -58.65
C HIS A 430 19.88 79.81 -59.33
N ASP A 431 20.05 81.03 -59.85
CA ASP A 431 19.12 81.88 -60.64
C ASP A 431 18.12 82.77 -59.85
N THR A 432 18.61 83.94 -59.43
CA THR A 432 17.90 84.91 -58.56
C THR A 432 16.69 85.60 -59.20
N GLU A 433 16.63 85.72 -60.53
CA GLU A 433 15.53 86.45 -61.19
C GLU A 433 14.31 85.56 -61.48
N GLU A 434 14.53 84.28 -61.82
CA GLU A 434 13.45 83.29 -61.94
C GLU A 434 12.93 82.87 -60.56
N CYS A 435 13.80 82.81 -59.54
CA CYS A 435 13.39 82.54 -58.16
C CYS A 435 12.44 83.61 -57.60
N ASP A 436 12.66 84.89 -57.86
CA ASP A 436 11.81 85.97 -57.33
C ASP A 436 10.43 86.00 -58.01
N LEU A 437 10.38 85.75 -59.33
CA LEU A 437 9.13 85.60 -60.07
C LEU A 437 8.37 84.34 -59.64
N GLU A 438 9.07 83.21 -59.48
CA GLU A 438 8.49 81.97 -58.95
C GLU A 438 8.02 82.14 -57.51
N ASP A 439 8.75 82.85 -56.66
CA ASP A 439 8.37 83.10 -55.26
C ASP A 439 7.20 84.07 -55.16
N ALA A 440 7.13 85.10 -56.01
CA ALA A 440 5.97 85.96 -56.12
C ALA A 440 4.73 85.19 -56.60
N VAL A 441 4.86 84.35 -57.63
CA VAL A 441 3.76 83.49 -58.13
C VAL A 441 3.36 82.45 -57.08
N ARG A 442 4.33 81.86 -56.37
CA ARG A 442 4.11 80.89 -55.28
C ARG A 442 3.44 81.55 -54.08
N LEU A 443 3.78 82.81 -53.76
CA LEU A 443 3.12 83.60 -52.72
C LEU A 443 1.68 83.92 -53.14
N LEU A 444 1.46 84.32 -54.39
CA LEU A 444 0.13 84.61 -54.93
C LEU A 444 -0.75 83.34 -54.95
N GLN A 445 -0.20 82.19 -55.36
CA GLN A 445 -0.87 80.89 -55.27
C GLN A 445 -1.15 80.48 -53.82
N LYS A 446 -0.23 80.72 -52.88
CA LYS A 446 -0.45 80.47 -51.44
C LYS A 446 -1.54 81.36 -50.88
N LEU A 447 -1.60 82.64 -51.27
CA LEU A 447 -2.64 83.57 -50.85
C LEU A 447 -4.00 83.20 -51.43
N LEU A 448 -4.09 82.83 -52.71
CA LEU A 448 -5.34 82.40 -53.33
C LEU A 448 -5.83 81.07 -52.76
N ARG A 449 -4.94 80.10 -52.54
CA ARG A 449 -5.29 78.84 -51.85
C ARG A 449 -5.69 79.09 -50.40
N GLY A 450 -4.94 79.92 -49.68
CA GLY A 450 -5.24 80.30 -48.31
C GLY A 450 -6.58 81.01 -48.19
N ARG A 451 -6.89 81.91 -49.13
CA ARG A 451 -8.17 82.63 -49.17
C ARG A 451 -9.33 81.71 -49.56
N ALA A 452 -9.13 80.80 -50.51
CA ALA A 452 -10.12 79.80 -50.87
C ALA A 452 -10.42 78.85 -49.68
N VAL A 453 -9.41 78.38 -48.97
CA VAL A 453 -9.57 77.55 -47.77
C VAL A 453 -10.24 78.33 -46.65
N GLN A 454 -9.88 79.60 -46.45
CA GLN A 454 -10.56 80.48 -45.49
C GLN A 454 -12.03 80.66 -45.86
N ASN A 455 -12.36 80.93 -47.12
CA ASN A 455 -13.74 81.09 -47.57
C ASN A 455 -14.53 79.79 -47.40
N MET A 456 -13.96 78.64 -47.78
CA MET A 456 -14.56 77.32 -47.51
C MET A 456 -14.76 77.06 -46.01
N MET A 457 -13.81 77.50 -45.17
CA MET A 457 -13.92 77.37 -43.72
C MET A 457 -14.99 78.30 -43.16
N PHE A 458 -15.09 79.54 -43.64
CA PHE A 458 -16.12 80.50 -43.21
C PHE A 458 -17.50 80.03 -43.64
N GLU A 459 -17.68 79.60 -44.88
CA GLU A 459 -18.93 78.97 -45.33
C GLU A 459 -19.25 77.70 -44.54
N GLY A 460 -18.26 76.85 -44.28
CA GLY A 460 -18.43 75.65 -43.47
C GLY A 460 -18.81 75.97 -42.02
N LYS A 461 -18.28 77.05 -41.47
CA LYS A 461 -18.61 77.56 -40.13
C LYS A 461 -20.00 78.18 -40.11
N GLU A 462 -20.40 78.92 -41.14
CA GLU A 462 -21.75 79.50 -41.26
C GLU A 462 -22.80 78.39 -41.38
N ARG A 463 -22.59 77.41 -42.26
CA ARG A 463 -23.49 76.24 -42.40
C ARG A 463 -23.64 75.43 -41.11
N ARG A 464 -22.65 75.48 -40.21
CA ARG A 464 -22.62 74.74 -38.94
C ARG A 464 -22.69 75.65 -37.73
N ALA A 465 -23.05 76.92 -37.91
CA ALA A 465 -23.02 77.91 -36.83
C ALA A 465 -24.01 77.52 -35.72
N GLU A 466 -25.19 77.05 -36.11
CA GLU A 466 -26.22 76.55 -35.22
C GLU A 466 -25.75 75.31 -34.46
N LEU A 467 -25.22 74.30 -35.16
CA LEU A 467 -24.64 73.11 -34.53
C LEU A 467 -23.49 73.45 -33.57
N ILE A 468 -22.63 74.40 -33.92
CA ILE A 468 -21.53 74.84 -33.03
C ILE A 468 -22.09 75.57 -31.81
N ALA A 469 -23.16 76.35 -31.96
CA ALA A 469 -23.84 77.00 -30.84
C ALA A 469 -24.52 75.97 -29.93
N GLU A 470 -25.18 74.97 -30.51
CA GLU A 470 -25.79 73.84 -29.79
C GLU A 470 -24.73 73.01 -29.05
N LEU A 471 -23.62 72.67 -29.70
CA LEU A 471 -22.53 71.92 -29.06
C LEU A 471 -21.85 72.73 -27.96
N ARG A 472 -21.69 74.06 -28.12
CA ARG A 472 -21.17 74.91 -27.05
C ARG A 472 -22.14 75.04 -25.89
N ALA A 473 -23.44 75.14 -26.16
CA ALA A 473 -24.45 75.10 -25.11
C ALA A 473 -24.43 73.75 -24.38
N ALA A 474 -24.31 72.63 -25.11
CA ALA A 474 -24.18 71.30 -24.54
C ALA A 474 -22.91 71.15 -23.67
N ASP A 475 -21.77 71.67 -24.12
CA ASP A 475 -20.52 71.69 -23.36
C ASP A 475 -20.62 72.58 -22.10
N GLU A 476 -21.29 73.73 -22.20
CA GLU A 476 -21.55 74.60 -21.05
C GLU A 476 -22.52 73.94 -20.05
N HIS A 477 -23.53 73.22 -20.53
CA HIS A 477 -24.43 72.43 -19.69
C HIS A 477 -23.71 71.26 -19.01
N LEU A 478 -22.83 70.53 -19.71
CA LEU A 478 -21.98 69.49 -19.11
C LEU A 478 -20.97 70.07 -18.10
N ALA A 479 -20.42 71.25 -18.37
CA ALA A 479 -19.55 71.97 -17.45
C ALA A 479 -20.30 72.48 -16.21
N GLN A 480 -21.58 72.86 -16.35
CA GLN A 480 -22.46 73.21 -15.24
C GLN A 480 -22.83 71.97 -14.43
N GLN A 481 -23.24 70.87 -15.08
CA GLN A 481 -23.55 69.60 -14.42
C GLN A 481 -22.35 69.02 -13.67
N SER A 482 -21.13 69.10 -14.22
CA SER A 482 -19.92 68.67 -13.52
C SER A 482 -19.58 69.59 -12.33
N ARG A 483 -19.81 70.90 -12.43
CA ARG A 483 -19.66 71.83 -11.30
C ARG A 483 -20.71 71.57 -10.21
N GLU A 484 -21.96 71.33 -10.59
CA GLU A 484 -23.04 70.98 -9.68
C GLU A 484 -22.82 69.61 -9.03
N ALA A 485 -22.30 68.62 -9.76
CA ALA A 485 -21.89 67.33 -9.23
C ALA A 485 -20.75 67.46 -8.21
N ILE A 486 -19.74 68.30 -8.48
CA ILE A 486 -18.64 68.56 -7.53
C ILE A 486 -19.15 69.27 -6.26
N VAL A 487 -20.10 70.19 -6.38
CA VAL A 487 -20.72 70.89 -5.23
C VAL A 487 -21.66 69.97 -4.44
N LEU A 488 -22.35 69.03 -5.11
CA LEU A 488 -23.19 68.01 -4.47
C LEU A 488 -22.38 66.89 -3.80
N GLU A 489 -21.21 66.52 -4.34
CA GLU A 489 -20.29 65.53 -3.74
C GLU A 489 -19.64 66.05 -2.45
N GLN A 490 -19.37 67.36 -2.35
CA GLN A 490 -18.80 67.96 -1.13
C GLN A 490 -19.76 67.93 0.07
N ASN A 491 -21.08 67.85 -0.17
CA ASN A 491 -22.11 67.83 0.88
C ASN A 491 -22.60 66.41 1.25
N ARG A 492 -22.09 65.33 0.62
CA ARG A 492 -22.56 63.93 0.80
C ARG A 492 -21.46 62.92 1.18
N GLY A 493 -20.41 63.39 1.85
CA GLY A 493 -19.24 62.58 2.22
C GLY A 493 -19.50 61.19 2.84
N PRO A 494 -20.50 60.98 3.73
CA PRO A 494 -20.69 59.67 4.36
C PRO A 494 -21.51 58.67 3.52
N ASP A 495 -22.53 59.12 2.78
CA ASP A 495 -23.45 58.21 2.08
C ASP A 495 -22.88 57.65 0.78
N VAL A 496 -22.04 58.42 0.09
CA VAL A 496 -21.34 57.97 -1.12
C VAL A 496 -20.32 56.89 -0.76
N MET A 497 -19.58 57.07 0.33
CA MET A 497 -18.62 56.08 0.83
C MET A 497 -19.32 54.76 1.21
N ASN A 498 -20.50 54.84 1.83
CA ASN A 498 -21.29 53.66 2.17
C ASN A 498 -21.80 52.94 0.92
N ARG A 499 -22.25 53.66 -0.13
CA ARG A 499 -22.68 53.05 -1.39
C ARG A 499 -21.53 52.40 -2.16
N VAL A 500 -20.35 53.04 -2.18
CA VAL A 500 -19.14 52.47 -2.77
C VAL A 500 -18.68 51.22 -2.00
N ALA A 501 -18.77 51.24 -0.66
CA ALA A 501 -18.45 50.08 0.17
C ALA A 501 -19.43 48.92 -0.05
N ILE A 502 -20.73 49.20 -0.18
CA ILE A 502 -21.75 48.19 -0.50
C ILE A 502 -21.54 47.64 -1.92
N ALA A 503 -21.25 48.50 -2.90
CA ALA A 503 -20.96 48.05 -4.27
C ALA A 503 -19.70 47.18 -4.32
N ALA A 504 -18.62 47.56 -3.62
CA ALA A 504 -17.41 46.76 -3.54
C ALA A 504 -17.64 45.41 -2.84
N LYS A 505 -18.45 45.39 -1.78
CA LYS A 505 -18.87 44.15 -1.11
C LYS A 505 -19.67 43.24 -2.06
N ASN A 506 -20.63 43.79 -2.78
CA ASN A 506 -21.43 43.04 -3.75
C ASN A 506 -20.59 42.51 -4.92
N CYS A 507 -19.57 43.24 -5.36
CA CYS A 507 -18.63 42.75 -6.38
C CYS A 507 -17.82 41.57 -5.87
N LEU A 508 -17.29 41.64 -4.65
CA LEU A 508 -16.54 40.53 -4.05
C LEU A 508 -17.45 39.32 -3.81
N GLU A 509 -18.68 39.54 -3.34
CA GLU A 509 -19.67 38.47 -3.19
C GLU A 509 -20.03 37.84 -4.54
N GLY A 510 -20.21 38.65 -5.58
CA GLY A 510 -20.46 38.18 -6.94
C GLY A 510 -19.30 37.35 -7.52
N GLU A 511 -18.05 37.77 -7.28
CA GLU A 511 -16.85 37.03 -7.70
C GLU A 511 -16.79 35.66 -7.03
N VAL A 512 -16.93 35.62 -5.70
CA VAL A 512 -16.96 34.37 -4.93
C VAL A 512 -18.12 33.46 -5.35
N VAL A 513 -19.31 34.01 -5.57
CA VAL A 513 -20.46 33.23 -6.05
C VAL A 513 -20.21 32.70 -7.46
N SER A 514 -19.61 33.49 -8.35
CA SER A 514 -19.28 33.04 -9.70
C SER A 514 -18.24 31.92 -9.71
N GLU A 515 -17.17 32.04 -8.93
CA GLU A 515 -16.13 31.01 -8.83
C GLU A 515 -16.66 29.71 -8.21
N THR A 516 -17.52 29.83 -7.19
CA THR A 516 -18.13 28.65 -6.56
C THR A 516 -19.13 27.97 -7.48
N LEU A 517 -19.95 28.72 -8.23
CA LEU A 517 -20.84 28.14 -9.24
C LEU A 517 -20.08 27.49 -10.39
N ASP A 518 -18.99 28.10 -10.86
CA ASP A 518 -18.12 27.51 -11.88
C ASP A 518 -17.45 26.23 -11.39
N PHE A 519 -16.99 26.21 -10.14
CA PHE A 519 -16.45 25.02 -9.52
C PHE A 519 -17.50 23.91 -9.42
N LEU A 520 -18.69 24.23 -8.90
CA LEU A 520 -19.79 23.26 -8.78
C LEU A 520 -20.24 22.74 -10.14
N ALA A 521 -20.28 23.58 -11.17
CA ALA A 521 -20.62 23.18 -12.54
C ALA A 521 -19.58 22.19 -13.12
N LYS A 522 -18.28 22.46 -12.92
CA LYS A 522 -17.19 21.57 -13.33
C LYS A 522 -17.22 20.25 -12.55
N GLU A 523 -17.48 20.28 -11.25
CA GLU A 523 -17.62 19.08 -10.41
C GLU A 523 -18.83 18.24 -10.79
N LEU A 524 -19.95 18.87 -11.16
CA LEU A 524 -21.13 18.18 -11.64
C LEU A 524 -20.83 17.48 -12.98
N ALA A 525 -20.17 18.16 -13.92
CA ALA A 525 -19.73 17.56 -15.17
C ALA A 525 -18.77 16.37 -14.94
N ARG A 526 -17.77 16.55 -14.07
CA ARG A 526 -16.83 15.51 -13.66
C ARG A 526 -17.56 14.30 -13.03
N SER A 527 -18.52 14.55 -12.15
CA SER A 527 -19.33 13.50 -11.51
C SER A 527 -20.13 12.68 -12.52
N ARG A 528 -20.74 13.35 -13.52
CA ARG A 528 -21.45 12.69 -14.62
C ARG A 528 -20.51 11.85 -15.49
N GLU A 529 -19.31 12.32 -15.78
CA GLU A 529 -18.30 11.55 -16.52
C GLU A 529 -17.81 10.35 -15.73
N VAL A 530 -17.54 10.49 -14.44
CA VAL A 530 -17.18 9.39 -13.55
C VAL A 530 -18.28 8.33 -13.50
N ALA A 531 -19.56 8.73 -13.44
CA ALA A 531 -20.69 7.80 -13.49
C ALA A 531 -20.74 7.03 -14.83
N LYS A 532 -20.51 7.70 -15.96
CA LYS A 532 -20.42 7.04 -17.27
C LYS A 532 -19.25 6.05 -17.34
N LEU A 533 -18.07 6.44 -16.85
CA LEU A 533 -16.90 5.57 -16.80
C LEU A 533 -17.14 4.34 -15.92
N ARG A 534 -17.78 4.50 -14.75
CA ARG A 534 -18.19 3.37 -13.91
C ARG A 534 -19.11 2.40 -14.65
N GLY A 535 -20.05 2.92 -15.44
CA GLY A 535 -20.89 2.10 -16.32
C GLY A 535 -20.09 1.28 -17.33
N PHE A 536 -19.08 1.89 -17.98
CA PHE A 536 -18.19 1.15 -18.89
C PHE A 536 -17.34 0.10 -18.19
N VAL A 537 -16.82 0.40 -17.00
CA VAL A 537 -16.04 -0.55 -16.19
C VAL A 537 -16.90 -1.74 -15.77
N SER A 538 -18.15 -1.51 -15.32
CA SER A 538 -19.07 -2.61 -14.95
C SER A 538 -19.30 -3.54 -16.14
N LYS A 539 -19.66 -2.98 -17.30
CA LYS A 539 -19.87 -3.78 -18.53
C LYS A 539 -18.61 -4.55 -18.94
N ALA A 540 -17.45 -3.91 -18.91
CA ALA A 540 -16.18 -4.59 -19.23
C ALA A 540 -15.85 -5.72 -18.23
N SER A 541 -16.21 -5.55 -16.95
CA SER A 541 -16.02 -6.58 -15.93
C SER A 541 -16.99 -7.77 -16.11
N GLU A 542 -18.24 -7.50 -16.48
CA GLU A 542 -19.24 -8.52 -16.80
C GLU A 542 -18.82 -9.32 -18.03
N GLU A 543 -18.39 -8.66 -19.11
CA GLU A 543 -17.88 -9.33 -20.30
C GLU A 543 -16.62 -10.16 -20.01
N ARG A 544 -15.72 -9.66 -19.16
CA ARG A 544 -14.56 -10.45 -18.73
C ARG A 544 -15.00 -11.70 -17.98
N ARG A 545 -15.93 -11.57 -17.04
CA ARG A 545 -16.44 -12.71 -16.25
C ARG A 545 -17.13 -13.74 -17.14
N VAL A 546 -17.90 -13.32 -18.14
CA VAL A 546 -18.52 -14.22 -19.11
C VAL A 546 -17.43 -14.98 -19.88
N ARG A 547 -16.41 -14.29 -20.40
CA ARG A 547 -15.29 -14.93 -21.10
C ARG A 547 -14.49 -15.87 -20.20
N GLU A 548 -14.26 -15.51 -18.95
CA GLU A 548 -13.58 -16.38 -17.97
C GLU A 548 -14.38 -17.64 -17.66
N VAL A 549 -15.70 -17.54 -17.57
CA VAL A 549 -16.59 -18.70 -17.38
C VAL A 549 -16.62 -19.58 -18.62
N GLU A 550 -16.70 -19.00 -19.82
CA GLU A 550 -16.65 -19.75 -21.08
C GLU A 550 -15.30 -20.47 -21.26
N GLU A 551 -14.19 -19.78 -21.00
CA GLU A 551 -12.86 -20.39 -21.02
C GLU A 551 -12.69 -21.43 -19.91
N GLY A 552 -13.24 -21.18 -18.73
CA GLY A 552 -13.26 -22.13 -17.62
C GLY A 552 -14.00 -23.42 -17.99
N GLY A 553 -15.17 -23.30 -18.62
CA GLY A 553 -15.93 -24.45 -19.12
C GLY A 553 -15.18 -25.22 -20.21
N ARG A 554 -14.49 -24.52 -21.11
CA ARG A 554 -13.63 -25.17 -22.13
C ARG A 554 -12.45 -25.90 -21.50
N ARG A 555 -11.76 -25.29 -20.52
CA ARG A 555 -10.64 -25.93 -19.80
C ARG A 555 -11.10 -27.18 -19.05
N GLN A 556 -12.24 -27.11 -18.35
CA GLN A 556 -12.79 -28.26 -17.65
C GLN A 556 -13.14 -29.39 -18.62
N ALA A 557 -13.73 -29.07 -19.78
CA ALA A 557 -14.01 -30.06 -20.81
C ALA A 557 -12.72 -30.69 -21.38
N GLU A 558 -11.68 -29.88 -21.64
CA GLU A 558 -10.38 -30.38 -22.08
C GLU A 558 -9.69 -31.25 -21.02
N GLU A 559 -9.73 -30.86 -19.74
CA GLU A 559 -9.18 -31.64 -18.62
C GLU A 559 -9.88 -32.99 -18.49
N MET A 560 -11.21 -33.03 -18.54
CA MET A 560 -11.96 -34.28 -18.52
C MET A 560 -11.61 -35.20 -19.71
N MET A 561 -11.31 -34.62 -20.88
CA MET A 561 -10.85 -35.40 -22.03
C MET A 561 -9.43 -35.94 -21.83
N ARG A 562 -8.52 -35.13 -21.29
CA ARG A 562 -7.16 -35.56 -20.95
C ARG A 562 -7.14 -36.65 -19.89
N GLU A 563 -7.95 -36.54 -18.85
CA GLU A 563 -8.06 -37.58 -17.82
C GLU A 563 -8.50 -38.92 -18.42
N ARG A 564 -9.49 -38.88 -19.33
CA ARG A 564 -9.92 -40.08 -20.07
C ARG A 564 -8.81 -40.64 -20.95
N GLU A 565 -8.09 -39.78 -21.67
CA GLU A 565 -6.96 -40.18 -22.51
C GLU A 565 -5.82 -40.79 -21.66
N ASP A 566 -5.52 -40.23 -20.50
CA ASP A 566 -4.51 -40.71 -19.55
C ASP A 566 -4.90 -42.05 -18.93
N GLU A 567 -6.19 -42.27 -18.64
CA GLU A 567 -6.70 -43.57 -18.20
C GLU A 567 -6.57 -44.62 -19.30
N VAL A 568 -6.92 -44.28 -20.54
CA VAL A 568 -6.75 -45.18 -21.69
C VAL A 568 -5.28 -45.50 -21.89
N PHE A 569 -4.40 -44.51 -21.84
CA PHE A 569 -2.95 -44.70 -21.96
C PHE A 569 -2.40 -45.59 -20.85
N ARG A 570 -2.79 -45.35 -19.59
CA ARG A 570 -2.40 -46.21 -18.46
C ARG A 570 -2.80 -47.66 -18.67
N ARG A 571 -4.03 -47.91 -19.14
CA ARG A 571 -4.50 -49.28 -19.43
C ARG A 571 -3.71 -49.94 -20.56
N VAL A 572 -3.45 -49.21 -21.65
CA VAL A 572 -2.63 -49.72 -22.77
C VAL A 572 -1.22 -50.06 -22.30
N MET A 573 -0.60 -49.18 -21.51
CA MET A 573 0.72 -49.42 -20.95
C MET A 573 0.74 -50.60 -19.98
N GLN A 574 -0.31 -50.77 -19.16
CA GLN A 574 -0.43 -51.92 -18.29
C GLN A 574 -0.47 -53.23 -19.10
N VAL A 575 -1.28 -53.29 -20.16
CA VAL A 575 -1.32 -54.45 -21.05
C VAL A 575 0.06 -54.71 -21.68
N HIS A 576 0.78 -53.68 -22.13
CA HIS A 576 2.13 -53.86 -22.65
C HIS A 576 3.13 -54.38 -21.60
N VAL A 577 3.05 -53.88 -20.37
CA VAL A 577 3.88 -54.38 -19.27
C VAL A 577 3.54 -55.82 -18.92
N GLU A 578 2.26 -56.19 -18.88
CA GLU A 578 1.82 -57.56 -18.64
C GLU A 578 2.28 -58.49 -19.76
N THR A 579 2.03 -58.15 -21.03
CA THR A 579 2.49 -58.97 -22.17
C THR A 579 4.01 -59.12 -22.23
N SER A 580 4.78 -58.09 -21.86
CA SER A 580 6.24 -58.20 -21.81
C SER A 580 6.73 -59.03 -20.64
N ARG A 581 6.05 -59.02 -19.49
CA ARG A 581 6.35 -59.90 -18.36
C ARG A 581 6.05 -61.35 -18.70
N ASP A 582 4.86 -61.62 -19.25
CA ASP A 582 4.47 -62.97 -19.65
C ASP A 582 5.48 -63.54 -20.67
N PHE A 583 5.89 -62.73 -21.66
CA PHE A 583 6.94 -63.14 -22.60
C PHE A 583 8.29 -63.41 -21.94
N ILE A 584 8.70 -62.60 -20.96
CA ILE A 584 9.96 -62.82 -20.22
C ILE A 584 9.84 -64.09 -19.37
N ASP A 585 8.71 -64.31 -18.72
CA ASP A 585 8.47 -65.48 -17.87
C ASP A 585 8.47 -66.75 -18.71
N ASP A 586 7.86 -66.75 -19.90
CA ASP A 586 7.91 -67.88 -20.85
C ASP A 586 9.36 -68.22 -21.25
N VAL A 587 10.16 -67.21 -21.62
CA VAL A 587 11.58 -67.40 -21.97
C VAL A 587 12.40 -67.87 -20.78
N LEU A 588 12.14 -67.35 -19.58
CA LEU A 588 12.83 -67.77 -18.36
C LEU A 588 12.45 -69.20 -17.96
N GLU A 589 11.20 -69.61 -18.15
CA GLU A 589 10.75 -70.97 -17.89
C GLU A 589 11.45 -71.96 -18.82
N GLU A 590 11.52 -71.66 -20.12
CA GLU A 590 12.27 -72.48 -21.09
C GLU A 590 13.74 -72.62 -20.67
N VAL A 591 14.41 -71.50 -20.36
CA VAL A 591 15.82 -71.51 -19.92
C VAL A 591 16.00 -72.26 -18.59
N ALA A 592 15.08 -72.12 -17.64
CA ALA A 592 15.15 -72.82 -16.36
C ALA A 592 14.99 -74.33 -16.52
N ILE A 593 14.09 -74.78 -17.42
CA ILE A 593 13.92 -76.20 -17.75
C ILE A 593 15.21 -76.74 -18.39
N GLU A 594 15.79 -76.04 -19.37
CA GLU A 594 17.05 -76.45 -19.99
C GLU A 594 18.21 -76.53 -18.99
N GLN A 595 18.35 -75.52 -18.13
CA GLN A 595 19.40 -75.48 -17.11
C GLN A 595 19.22 -76.58 -16.07
N SER A 596 18.00 -76.77 -15.54
CA SER A 596 17.71 -77.82 -14.57
C SER A 596 17.97 -79.21 -15.15
N HIS A 597 17.63 -79.45 -16.41
CA HIS A 597 17.94 -80.70 -17.10
C HIS A 597 19.45 -80.89 -17.27
N SER A 598 20.18 -79.85 -17.69
CA SER A 598 21.64 -79.90 -17.83
C SER A 598 22.35 -80.15 -16.49
N GLN A 599 21.87 -79.52 -15.41
CA GLN A 599 22.39 -79.70 -14.06
C GLN A 599 22.08 -81.11 -13.54
N ALA A 600 20.86 -81.62 -13.75
CA ALA A 600 20.51 -82.98 -13.38
C ALA A 600 21.41 -84.01 -14.09
N LEU A 601 21.73 -83.81 -15.37
CA LEU A 601 22.67 -84.67 -16.09
C LEU A 601 24.10 -84.56 -15.55
N GLN A 602 24.56 -83.37 -15.18
CA GLN A 602 25.88 -83.18 -14.54
C GLN A 602 25.95 -83.85 -13.17
N ASP A 603 24.90 -83.73 -12.36
CA ASP A 603 24.80 -84.37 -11.05
C ASP A 603 24.73 -85.90 -11.18
N LEU A 604 23.98 -86.43 -12.14
CA LEU A 604 23.98 -87.87 -12.44
C LEU A 604 25.35 -88.35 -12.94
N HIS A 605 26.04 -87.56 -13.75
CA HIS A 605 27.38 -87.90 -14.21
C HIS A 605 28.39 -87.92 -13.07
N THR A 606 28.39 -86.91 -12.19
CA THR A 606 29.28 -86.87 -11.02
C THR A 606 28.97 -87.99 -10.03
N ARG A 607 27.69 -88.29 -9.80
CA ARG A 607 27.25 -89.43 -8.98
C ARG A 607 27.73 -90.75 -9.56
N SER A 608 27.44 -91.03 -10.82
CA SER A 608 27.84 -92.29 -11.47
C SER A 608 29.35 -92.46 -11.66
N ALA A 609 30.08 -91.37 -11.93
CA ALA A 609 31.53 -91.44 -12.18
C ALA A 609 32.36 -91.70 -10.91
N GLY A 610 31.94 -91.14 -9.76
CA GLY A 610 32.73 -91.17 -8.53
C GLY A 610 32.00 -91.69 -7.31
N VAL A 611 30.79 -91.20 -7.05
CA VAL A 611 30.10 -91.44 -5.77
C VAL A 611 29.51 -92.86 -5.72
N ASP A 612 28.84 -93.32 -6.76
CA ASP A 612 28.17 -94.64 -6.76
C ASP A 612 29.18 -95.77 -6.59
N ARG A 613 30.40 -95.64 -7.13
CA ARG A 613 31.47 -96.61 -6.94
C ARG A 613 31.99 -96.62 -5.50
N LEU A 614 32.16 -95.45 -4.90
CA LEU A 614 32.59 -95.33 -3.50
C LEU A 614 31.49 -95.85 -2.56
N VAL A 615 30.22 -95.55 -2.84
CA VAL A 615 29.07 -96.05 -2.08
C VAL A 615 28.99 -97.57 -2.19
N GLN A 616 29.07 -98.14 -3.41
CA GLN A 616 29.10 -99.59 -3.59
C GLN A 616 30.30 -100.25 -2.89
N GLN A 617 31.47 -99.60 -2.86
CA GLN A 617 32.62 -100.11 -2.11
C GLN A 617 32.34 -100.13 -0.61
N VAL A 618 31.79 -99.05 -0.06
CA VAL A 618 31.41 -98.97 1.36
C VAL A 618 30.30 -99.96 1.69
N GLU A 619 29.29 -100.12 0.83
CA GLU A 619 28.22 -101.11 1.00
C GLU A 619 28.78 -102.54 1.03
N ASN A 620 29.64 -102.90 0.07
CA ASN A 620 30.30 -104.21 0.04
C ASN A 620 31.22 -104.46 1.24
N GLU A 621 31.85 -103.42 1.80
CA GLU A 621 32.67 -103.53 3.03
C GLU A 621 31.80 -103.68 4.29
N MET A 622 30.58 -103.14 4.26
CA MET A 622 29.62 -103.17 5.35
C MET A 622 28.73 -104.42 5.35
N ASP A 623 28.64 -105.16 4.24
CA ASP A 623 27.95 -106.44 4.04
C ASP A 623 28.62 -107.62 4.79
N ASN A 624 28.78 -107.48 6.11
CA ASN A 624 29.08 -108.58 7.01
C ASN A 624 27.77 -109.18 7.53
N ASP A 625 27.68 -110.51 7.64
CA ASP A 625 26.46 -111.21 8.11
C ASP A 625 25.96 -110.66 9.46
N GLU A 626 26.86 -110.20 10.34
CA GLU A 626 26.51 -109.56 11.62
C GLU A 626 25.78 -108.21 11.43
N ASN A 627 26.19 -107.42 10.44
CA ASN A 627 25.56 -106.14 10.12
C ASN A 627 24.20 -106.34 9.44
N ILE A 628 24.10 -107.32 8.53
CA ILE A 628 22.83 -107.69 7.88
C ILE A 628 21.83 -108.18 8.93
N VAL A 629 22.27 -109.01 9.89
CA VAL A 629 21.43 -109.44 11.03
C VAL A 629 21.06 -108.26 11.92
N ARG A 630 21.99 -107.33 12.20
CA ARG A 630 21.70 -106.12 12.98
C ARG A 630 20.67 -105.22 12.28
N GLU A 631 20.78 -105.03 10.98
CA GLU A 631 19.84 -104.25 10.18
C GLU A 631 18.48 -104.94 10.03
N LEU A 632 18.44 -106.27 9.89
CA LEU A 632 17.19 -107.04 9.93
C LEU A 632 16.51 -106.93 11.30
N VAL A 633 17.28 -107.01 12.39
CA VAL A 633 16.76 -106.85 13.74
C VAL A 633 16.26 -105.41 13.96
N ALA A 634 17.00 -104.40 13.48
CA ALA A 634 16.66 -102.98 13.64
C ALA A 634 15.50 -102.53 12.76
N ASN A 635 15.40 -103.00 11.52
CA ASN A 635 14.38 -102.57 10.56
C ASN A 635 13.11 -103.43 10.63
N PHE A 636 13.22 -104.72 10.92
CA PHE A 636 12.06 -105.62 10.93
C PHE A 636 11.63 -106.02 12.33
N LEU A 637 12.52 -106.56 13.17
CA LEU A 637 12.10 -107.14 14.45
C LEU A 637 11.74 -106.08 15.49
N LEU A 638 12.59 -105.07 15.70
CA LEU A 638 12.35 -104.00 16.67
C LEU A 638 11.08 -103.19 16.36
N PRO A 639 10.83 -102.71 15.13
CA PRO A 639 9.63 -101.96 14.79
C PRO A 639 8.38 -102.83 14.78
N HIS A 640 8.50 -104.14 14.51
CA HIS A 640 7.36 -105.06 14.60
C HIS A 640 6.97 -105.33 16.06
N VAL A 641 7.95 -105.51 16.95
CA VAL A 641 7.71 -105.68 18.39
C VAL A 641 7.17 -104.38 19.01
N GLN A 642 7.68 -103.22 18.60
CA GLN A 642 7.15 -101.91 19.04
C GLN A 642 5.70 -101.72 18.58
N ARG A 643 5.37 -102.01 17.31
CA ARG A 643 3.99 -101.97 16.81
C ARG A 643 3.07 -102.95 17.54
N GLN A 644 3.54 -104.16 17.87
CA GLN A 644 2.78 -105.12 18.68
C GLN A 644 2.51 -104.59 20.09
N HIS A 645 3.52 -103.97 20.72
CA HIS A 645 3.39 -103.38 22.06
C HIS A 645 2.43 -102.20 22.10
N GLU A 646 2.51 -101.31 21.11
CA GLU A 646 1.59 -100.18 20.94
C GLU A 646 0.15 -100.65 20.72
N ARG A 647 -0.07 -101.61 19.82
CA ARG A 647 -1.40 -102.24 19.62
C ARG A 647 -1.93 -102.87 20.91
N CYS A 648 -1.09 -103.54 21.69
CA CYS A 648 -1.50 -104.10 22.98
C CYS A 648 -1.83 -103.02 24.02
N LYS A 649 -1.13 -101.88 24.01
CA LYS A 649 -1.44 -100.73 24.89
C LYS A 649 -2.76 -100.07 24.48
N GLU A 650 -2.97 -99.84 23.20
CA GLU A 650 -4.22 -99.31 22.64
C GLU A 650 -5.40 -100.23 23.00
N ALA A 651 -5.28 -101.55 22.77
CA ALA A 651 -6.33 -102.50 23.14
C ALA A 651 -6.62 -102.53 24.66
N LYS A 652 -5.62 -102.29 25.52
CA LYS A 652 -5.84 -102.15 26.97
C LYS A 652 -6.57 -100.85 27.30
N ASN A 653 -6.25 -99.75 26.62
CA ASN A 653 -6.91 -98.46 26.80
C ASN A 653 -8.36 -98.49 26.28
N GLU A 654 -8.59 -99.06 25.10
CA GLU A 654 -9.93 -99.32 24.57
C GLU A 654 -10.77 -100.17 25.55
N LYS A 655 -10.21 -101.24 26.12
CA LYS A 655 -10.90 -102.02 27.15
C LYS A 655 -11.24 -101.20 28.40
N LYS A 656 -10.39 -100.25 28.83
CA LYS A 656 -10.71 -99.35 29.94
C LYS A 656 -11.87 -98.43 29.60
N TYR A 657 -11.85 -97.80 28.42
CA TYR A 657 -12.93 -96.93 27.96
C TYR A 657 -14.24 -97.69 27.73
N MET A 658 -14.18 -98.90 27.17
CA MET A 658 -15.34 -99.77 27.01
C MET A 658 -15.94 -100.20 28.36
N LYS A 659 -15.10 -100.53 29.35
CA LYS A 659 -15.57 -100.81 30.72
C LYS A 659 -16.21 -99.58 31.36
N ALA A 660 -15.57 -98.42 31.26
CA ALA A 660 -16.14 -97.17 31.77
C ALA A 660 -17.47 -96.81 31.09
N ALA A 661 -17.59 -97.02 29.78
CA ALA A 661 -18.85 -96.83 29.06
C ALA A 661 -19.93 -97.83 29.49
N GLN A 662 -19.57 -99.10 29.72
CA GLN A 662 -20.49 -100.12 30.26
C GLN A 662 -20.93 -99.79 31.69
N GLU A 663 -20.02 -99.32 32.54
CA GLU A 663 -20.33 -98.86 33.90
C GLU A 663 -21.28 -97.67 33.89
N LEU A 664 -21.02 -96.66 33.04
CA LEU A 664 -21.91 -95.51 32.87
C LEU A 664 -23.29 -95.89 32.33
N LEU A 665 -23.36 -96.82 31.37
CA LEU A 665 -24.64 -97.32 30.86
C LEU A 665 -25.42 -98.07 31.95
N ASN A 666 -24.73 -98.84 32.79
CA ASN A 666 -25.36 -99.51 33.93
C ASN A 666 -25.82 -98.50 34.99
N GLU A 667 -25.01 -97.49 35.32
CA GLU A 667 -25.41 -96.40 36.22
C GLU A 667 -26.62 -95.62 35.70
N MET A 668 -26.63 -95.32 34.39
CA MET A 668 -27.77 -94.71 33.70
C MET A 668 -29.02 -95.59 33.77
N ALA A 669 -28.89 -96.90 33.52
CA ALA A 669 -30.01 -97.84 33.62
C ALA A 669 -30.56 -97.94 35.05
N VAL A 670 -29.67 -97.97 36.06
CA VAL A 670 -30.06 -97.96 37.48
C VAL A 670 -30.75 -96.64 37.84
N ARG A 671 -30.23 -95.50 37.40
CA ARG A 671 -30.82 -94.17 37.65
C ARG A 671 -32.18 -94.00 36.97
N MET A 672 -32.35 -94.54 35.76
CA MET A 672 -33.65 -94.60 35.07
C MET A 672 -34.66 -95.49 35.79
N ASN A 673 -34.22 -96.62 36.36
CA ASN A 673 -35.08 -97.46 37.19
C ASN A 673 -35.44 -96.80 38.53
N GLN A 674 -34.53 -96.04 39.15
CA GLN A 674 -34.81 -95.26 40.36
C GLN A 674 -35.80 -94.12 40.09
N LEU A 675 -35.67 -93.40 38.97
CA LEU A 675 -36.63 -92.38 38.55
C LEU A 675 -38.02 -92.99 38.24
N ARG A 676 -38.08 -94.18 37.65
CA ARG A 676 -39.35 -94.93 37.48
C ARG A 676 -40.00 -95.34 38.81
N HIS A 677 -39.20 -95.61 39.85
CA HIS A 677 -39.73 -95.93 41.18
C HIS A 677 -40.15 -94.71 42.00
N GLN A 678 -39.57 -93.52 41.75
CA GLN A 678 -40.00 -92.26 42.37
C GLN A 678 -41.26 -91.66 41.72
N ALA A 679 -41.64 -92.14 40.52
CA ALA A 679 -42.85 -91.72 39.79
C ALA A 679 -44.08 -92.61 40.06
N LYS A 680 -44.00 -93.57 40.99
CA LYS A 680 -45.11 -94.34 41.56
C LYS A 680 -45.22 -94.00 43.04
#